data_AF-A0A8C7W3H1-F1
#
_entry.id   AF-A0A8C7W3H1-F1
#
_cell.length_a   1.000
_cell.length_b   1.000
_cell.length_c   1.000
_cell.angle_alpha   90.00
_cell.angle_beta   90.00
_cell.angle_gamma   90.00
#
_symmetry.space_group_name_H-M   'P 1'
#
loop_
_entity.id
_entity.type
_entity.pdbx_description
1 polymer ?
#
loop_
_entity_poly.entity_id
_entity_poly.type
_entity_poly.pdbx_seq_one_letter_code
_entity_poly.pdbx_strand_id
1 'polypeptide(L)'
;HHAPPPPPPPPRGKTRTLLGTGASGGSAPPPPLIPLMTSEALLGEWTPVVEGQRLRHQVQGQELEPRSLGQERGGRGEWVTRDLHDECRNFMKVLLSRQGGLFVCGTNAFNPLCANYTGDTLEMVGETVSGMARCPYDPKHANVALFAEGNLFTATVTDFLAIDAVIYRSLGDSPALRTVKHDSKWFREPYFVSSVEWGPHIYFFFREMAMEFNYLEKVQVSRVSRVCKGDLGGSQRVLEKQWTSFLKARLNCSVPGDSHFYFNLLHSTSPVIRMHGRDIILGVFSTPANSIPGSAVCAFDMEQLAGVFDGRFKEQKSPESIWTPVPDELVPKPRPGGCAVQGSRFNSSNGFPDEMLNFVKTHPLMDEAVPSLGQRPWIVRTMVRYQLNKMVMDTEAGPYRNRTVLFLGSSRGTILKFLIVPNRDNTVSSSNVFLEELEDGPRHHRRGNGNTSQIEVLKLLSLTLDWVSQSLLLAFPSCVVRVPVARCQLYSRCMKNCIASRDPYCGWTRGSTCSFLRPGTRLPFEQDIEHGNVSHLGDCDGLLQESFIDEPDGLVSVNLLVVSAVSAFATGAVLSGLAVCWIMSHRHRTRGAGANRSRKGDKEQNMLGQGRSGSVMSVTRTSGSERPRSHSQADNPSGGNSERQSEGTVV
;
A
#
# COMPACT_ATOMS: atom_id res chain seq x y z
N HIS A 1 42.37 -28.79 56.08
CA HIS A 1 42.84 -27.72 55.18
C HIS A 1 41.71 -27.36 54.21
N HIS A 2 40.67 -26.65 54.65
CA HIS A 2 40.51 -25.17 54.78
C HIS A 2 40.30 -24.40 53.47
N ALA A 3 39.04 -24.02 53.23
CA ALA A 3 38.61 -22.67 52.82
C ALA A 3 37.10 -22.50 53.17
N PRO A 4 36.60 -21.27 53.42
CA PRO A 4 35.65 -20.97 54.50
C PRO A 4 34.18 -20.75 54.08
N PRO A 5 33.22 -20.69 55.04
CA PRO A 5 31.79 -20.48 54.78
C PRO A 5 31.36 -18.99 54.70
N PRO A 6 30.17 -18.69 54.12
CA PRO A 6 29.70 -17.32 53.86
C PRO A 6 29.12 -16.62 55.12
N PRO A 7 29.12 -15.27 55.15
CA PRO A 7 28.64 -14.47 56.29
C PRO A 7 27.10 -14.34 56.38
N PRO A 8 26.55 -14.04 57.58
CA PRO A 8 25.13 -14.12 57.92
C PRO A 8 24.32 -12.83 57.62
N PRO A 9 22.98 -12.88 57.60
CA PRO A 9 22.13 -11.72 57.32
C PRO A 9 21.93 -10.81 58.57
N PRO A 10 21.85 -9.48 58.41
CA PRO A 10 21.48 -8.57 59.50
C PRO A 10 19.94 -8.42 59.67
N PRO A 11 19.47 -7.88 60.81
CA PRO A 11 18.32 -8.43 61.55
C PRO A 11 16.99 -7.68 61.39
N ARG A 12 15.88 -8.36 61.74
CA ARG A 12 14.56 -7.77 62.00
C ARG A 12 14.50 -7.18 63.41
N GLY A 13 14.27 -5.86 63.52
CA GLY A 13 13.99 -5.13 64.76
C GLY A 13 12.57 -4.52 64.74
N LYS A 14 11.87 -4.62 65.89
CA LYS A 14 10.44 -4.37 66.09
C LYS A 14 10.11 -2.92 66.54
N THR A 15 8.90 -2.48 66.17
CA THR A 15 7.90 -1.64 66.90
C THR A 15 8.28 -0.26 67.47
N ARG A 16 7.51 0.78 67.08
CA ARG A 16 6.64 1.52 68.02
C ARG A 16 5.57 2.37 67.32
N THR A 17 4.34 2.21 67.78
CA THR A 17 3.13 2.98 67.46
C THR A 17 3.19 4.37 68.11
N LEU A 18 2.85 5.43 67.37
CA LEU A 18 2.42 6.73 67.91
C LEU A 18 1.29 7.24 67.01
N LEU A 19 0.12 7.46 67.63
CA LEU A 19 -1.06 8.06 67.03
C LEU A 19 -0.83 9.56 66.75
N GLY A 20 -1.23 10.01 65.57
CA GLY A 20 -1.28 11.42 65.19
C GLY A 20 -2.07 11.60 63.89
N THR A 21 -3.21 12.27 64.00
CA THR A 21 -4.22 12.62 63.00
C THR A 21 -3.70 13.34 61.74
N GLY A 22 -4.25 13.04 60.55
CA GLY A 22 -4.12 13.94 59.39
C GLY A 22 -4.36 13.32 58.00
N ALA A 23 -5.42 13.80 57.35
CA ALA A 23 -5.96 13.50 56.02
C ALA A 23 -5.01 13.22 54.82
N SER A 24 -5.45 12.25 54.00
CA SER A 24 -5.50 12.19 52.51
C SER A 24 -4.24 12.34 51.65
N GLY A 25 -3.98 11.31 50.81
CA GLY A 25 -3.29 11.46 49.52
C GLY A 25 -2.24 10.40 49.19
N GLY A 26 -2.64 9.14 48.96
CA GLY A 26 -1.72 8.09 48.51
C GLY A 26 -1.45 8.19 47.00
N SER A 27 -0.21 8.50 46.63
CA SER A 27 0.34 8.31 45.28
C SER A 27 0.79 6.85 45.13
N ALA A 28 0.22 6.15 44.14
CA ALA A 28 0.69 4.84 43.72
C ALA A 28 2.06 4.97 43.02
N PRO A 29 2.97 3.98 43.13
CA PRO A 29 4.23 3.99 42.39
C PRO A 29 3.96 3.93 40.88
N PRO A 30 4.79 4.60 40.04
CA PRO A 30 4.61 4.55 38.60
C PRO A 30 4.80 3.12 38.07
N PRO A 31 4.02 2.72 37.05
CA PRO A 31 4.19 1.42 36.41
C PRO A 31 5.56 1.33 35.70
N PRO A 32 6.11 0.12 35.54
CA PRO A 32 7.40 -0.06 34.88
C PRO A 32 7.34 0.39 33.41
N LEU A 33 8.40 1.06 32.98
CA LEU A 33 8.65 1.54 31.62
C LEU A 33 8.48 0.41 30.60
N ILE A 34 7.62 0.62 29.62
CA ILE A 34 7.44 -0.26 28.46
C ILE A 34 8.67 -0.05 27.54
N PRO A 35 9.40 -1.10 27.16
CA PRO A 35 10.52 -0.95 26.23
C PRO A 35 9.98 -0.53 24.86
N LEU A 36 10.52 0.57 24.33
CA LEU A 36 10.24 1.09 22.98
C LEU A 36 10.54 0.02 21.92
N MET A 37 9.47 -0.66 21.52
CA MET A 37 9.24 -1.43 20.29
C MET A 37 9.92 -0.89 19.02
N THR A 38 10.99 -1.51 18.52
CA THR A 38 11.55 -1.44 17.13
C THR A 38 11.05 -0.32 16.19
N SER A 39 11.99 0.54 15.81
CA SER A 39 11.88 1.88 15.24
C SER A 39 11.56 2.02 13.74
N GLU A 40 10.67 1.21 13.16
CA GLU A 40 10.31 1.37 11.73
C GLU A 40 8.80 1.55 11.44
N ALA A 41 7.90 1.27 12.39
CA ALA A 41 6.47 1.13 12.07
C ALA A 41 5.54 2.22 12.66
N LEU A 42 6.03 3.17 13.46
CA LEU A 42 5.14 3.98 14.31
C LEU A 42 4.64 5.30 13.74
N LEU A 43 5.14 5.84 12.63
CA LEU A 43 4.73 7.20 12.22
C LEU A 43 4.57 7.40 10.70
N GLY A 44 3.48 6.88 10.16
CA GLY A 44 2.99 7.32 8.84
C GLY A 44 2.20 8.63 8.87
N GLU A 45 1.53 8.98 9.97
CA GLU A 45 0.61 10.14 10.00
C GLU A 45 0.16 10.60 11.41
N TRP A 46 0.80 10.18 12.51
CA TRP A 46 0.37 10.53 13.88
C TRP A 46 1.47 11.02 14.78
N THR A 47 1.20 12.13 15.48
CA THR A 47 1.83 12.46 16.76
C THR A 47 1.59 11.31 17.75
N PRO A 48 2.60 10.73 18.42
CA PRO A 48 2.39 9.61 19.33
C PRO A 48 1.62 10.10 20.58
N VAL A 49 0.37 9.68 20.77
CA VAL A 49 -0.50 10.17 21.87
C VAL A 49 -0.36 9.38 23.17
N VAL A 50 0.35 8.24 23.22
CA VAL A 50 0.41 7.46 24.47
C VAL A 50 1.43 8.04 25.48
N GLU A 51 2.34 8.92 25.04
CA GLU A 51 3.19 9.74 25.92
C GLU A 51 3.36 11.20 25.43
N GLY A 52 2.78 11.54 24.26
CA GLY A 52 2.96 12.83 23.59
C GLY A 52 2.15 14.01 24.13
N GLN A 53 1.56 13.92 25.32
CA GLN A 53 1.10 15.14 25.99
C GLN A 53 2.28 16.06 26.34
N ARG A 54 3.49 15.52 26.55
CA ARG A 54 4.69 16.32 26.86
C ARG A 54 5.36 16.91 25.62
N LEU A 55 5.46 16.14 24.53
CA LEU A 55 6.06 16.60 23.26
C LEU A 55 5.28 17.77 22.62
N ARG A 56 3.95 17.85 22.78
CA ARG A 56 3.15 18.98 22.27
C ARG A 56 3.61 20.33 22.80
N HIS A 57 4.07 20.40 24.05
CA HIS A 57 4.46 21.66 24.68
C HIS A 57 5.92 22.07 24.39
N GLN A 58 6.80 21.13 24.03
CA GLN A 58 8.23 21.42 23.82
C GLN A 58 8.63 21.58 22.34
N VAL A 59 7.83 21.09 21.39
CA VAL A 59 8.07 21.30 19.94
C VAL A 59 7.24 22.47 19.37
N GLN A 60 6.44 23.17 20.21
CA GLN A 60 5.89 24.48 19.87
C GLN A 60 7.01 25.54 19.93
N GLY A 61 7.99 25.43 19.04
CA GLY A 61 8.78 26.58 18.63
C GLY A 61 7.83 27.49 17.87
N GLN A 62 7.44 28.61 18.49
CA GLN A 62 6.57 29.66 17.96
C GLN A 62 5.41 29.15 17.08
N GLU A 63 4.20 29.14 17.64
CA GLU A 63 3.02 29.33 16.82
C GLU A 63 3.20 30.66 16.09
N LEU A 64 3.74 30.57 14.87
CA LEU A 64 3.78 31.70 13.96
C LEU A 64 2.30 31.98 13.71
N GLU A 65 1.80 33.08 14.29
CA GLU A 65 0.73 33.80 13.64
C GLU A 65 1.11 33.88 12.15
N PRO A 66 0.16 33.67 11.22
CA PRO A 66 0.42 33.75 9.79
C PRO A 66 0.81 35.19 9.44
N ARG A 67 2.05 35.56 9.72
CA ARG A 67 2.66 36.80 9.30
C ARG A 67 3.06 36.59 7.86
N SER A 68 2.17 37.06 6.99
CA SER A 68 2.52 37.61 5.68
C SER A 68 3.40 36.70 4.82
N LEU A 69 2.90 35.51 4.47
CA LEU A 69 3.28 34.89 3.21
C LEU A 69 2.67 35.74 2.08
N GLY A 70 3.50 36.65 1.54
CA GLY A 70 3.35 37.25 0.20
C GLY A 70 1.94 37.69 -0.19
N GLN A 71 1.48 38.82 0.33
CA GLN A 71 0.37 39.56 -0.26
C GLN A 71 0.88 40.37 -1.46
N GLU A 72 1.26 39.71 -2.56
CA GLU A 72 1.35 40.39 -3.84
C GLU A 72 -0.06 40.53 -4.43
N ARG A 73 -0.44 41.78 -4.66
CA ARG A 73 -1.76 42.20 -5.13
C ARG A 73 -1.90 41.86 -6.62
N GLY A 74 -2.16 40.59 -6.93
CA GLY A 74 -2.68 40.16 -8.23
C GLY A 74 -4.18 40.44 -8.30
N GLY A 75 -4.62 41.29 -9.23
CA GLY A 75 -6.01 41.75 -9.34
C GLY A 75 -7.02 40.64 -9.69
N ARG A 76 -8.23 40.84 -9.16
CA ARG A 76 -9.49 40.08 -9.37
C ARG A 76 -9.61 38.72 -8.65
N GLY A 77 -10.04 38.81 -7.39
CA GLY A 77 -11.28 38.22 -6.88
C GLY A 77 -11.46 36.70 -6.94
N GLU A 78 -11.16 36.03 -5.81
CA GLU A 78 -12.04 35.16 -5.01
C GLU A 78 -11.16 34.37 -4.02
N TRP A 79 -11.24 34.69 -2.72
CA TRP A 79 -10.41 34.03 -1.70
C TRP A 79 -11.11 32.75 -1.24
N VAL A 80 -10.56 31.59 -1.60
CA VAL A 80 -10.92 30.30 -0.98
C VAL A 80 -10.20 30.21 0.37
N THR A 81 -10.81 30.74 1.43
CA THR A 81 -10.21 30.87 2.78
C THR A 81 -10.71 29.83 3.79
N ARG A 82 -11.01 28.59 3.38
CA ARG A 82 -11.63 27.62 4.30
C ARG A 82 -10.85 26.35 4.68
N ASP A 83 -9.72 26.02 4.05
CA ASP A 83 -8.99 24.76 4.36
C ASP A 83 -7.52 24.92 4.82
N LEU A 84 -6.93 26.12 4.74
CA LEU A 84 -5.50 26.33 5.07
C LEU A 84 -5.18 26.29 6.58
N HIS A 85 -6.16 26.53 7.46
CA HIS A 85 -5.89 26.73 8.90
C HIS A 85 -5.53 25.42 9.63
N ASP A 86 -6.03 24.27 9.17
CA ASP A 86 -5.72 22.98 9.79
C ASP A 86 -4.42 22.34 9.29
N GLU A 87 -3.96 22.71 8.08
CA GLU A 87 -2.75 22.14 7.47
C GLU A 87 -1.47 22.87 7.91
N CYS A 88 -1.57 24.14 8.32
CA CYS A 88 -0.46 24.96 8.83
C CYS A 88 -0.10 24.62 10.29
N ARG A 89 0.11 23.34 10.60
CA ARG A 89 0.57 22.86 11.91
C ARG A 89 1.85 22.06 11.77
N ASN A 90 2.49 21.77 12.90
CA ASN A 90 3.61 20.85 12.94
C ASN A 90 3.12 19.40 13.07
N PHE A 91 3.12 18.67 11.97
CA PHE A 91 2.81 17.24 11.94
C PHE A 91 4.10 16.44 12.00
N MET A 92 4.23 15.57 13.00
CA MET A 92 5.41 14.72 13.14
C MET A 92 5.35 13.60 12.09
N LYS A 93 6.37 13.51 11.25
CA LYS A 93 6.43 12.58 10.10
C LYS A 93 7.64 11.67 10.14
N VAL A 94 8.63 11.97 10.98
CA VAL A 94 9.79 11.10 11.22
C VAL A 94 9.99 10.97 12.72
N LEU A 95 10.08 9.73 13.19
CA LEU A 95 10.49 9.38 14.55
C LEU A 95 11.37 8.14 14.47
N LEU A 96 12.65 8.29 14.77
CA LEU A 96 13.62 7.20 14.74
C LEU A 96 14.34 7.12 16.09
N SER A 97 14.59 5.89 16.56
CA SER A 97 15.40 5.66 17.77
C SER A 97 16.88 5.57 17.40
N ARG A 98 17.75 6.16 18.21
CA ARG A 98 19.21 6.14 18.04
C ARG A 98 19.91 5.94 19.40
N GLN A 99 21.15 5.47 19.37
CA GLN A 99 22.02 5.52 20.55
C GLN A 99 22.12 6.97 21.07
N GLY A 100 21.54 7.22 22.24
CA GLY A 100 21.50 8.55 22.88
C GLY A 100 20.14 9.26 22.83
N GLY A 101 19.10 8.69 22.21
CA GLY A 101 17.75 9.27 22.26
C GLY A 101 16.90 9.01 21.01
N LEU A 102 16.11 10.01 20.64
CA LEU A 102 15.19 9.99 19.51
C LEU A 102 15.57 11.09 18.52
N PHE A 103 15.46 10.79 17.23
CA PHE A 103 15.55 11.77 16.16
C PHE A 103 14.16 12.00 15.57
N VAL A 104 13.72 13.25 15.57
CA VAL A 104 12.33 13.60 15.30
C VAL A 104 12.27 14.72 14.26
N CYS A 105 11.43 14.55 13.24
CA CYS A 105 11.14 15.62 12.29
C CYS A 105 9.63 15.84 12.11
N GLY A 106 9.25 17.09 11.88
CA GLY A 106 7.88 17.46 11.55
C GLY A 106 7.79 18.50 10.45
N THR A 107 6.60 18.59 9.85
CA THR A 107 6.29 19.50 8.73
C THR A 107 6.46 20.97 9.10
N ASN A 108 6.27 21.29 10.39
CA ASN A 108 6.39 22.62 10.96
C ASN A 108 5.76 23.71 10.08
N ALA A 109 4.45 23.56 9.82
CA ALA A 109 3.65 24.45 8.97
C ALA A 109 4.28 24.71 7.59
N PHE A 110 4.58 23.63 6.85
CA PHE A 110 5.25 23.67 5.56
C PHE A 110 6.65 24.30 5.59
N ASN A 111 7.35 24.20 6.72
CA ASN A 111 8.77 24.55 6.83
C ASN A 111 9.50 23.49 7.66
N PRO A 112 9.79 22.30 7.07
CA PRO A 112 10.17 21.11 7.82
C PRO A 112 11.41 21.32 8.70
N LEU A 113 11.35 20.82 9.94
CA LEU A 113 12.43 20.90 10.92
C LEU A 113 12.64 19.54 11.60
N CYS A 114 13.89 19.28 11.98
CA CYS A 114 14.30 18.09 12.73
C CYS A 114 15.02 18.49 14.02
N ALA A 115 14.91 17.67 15.06
CA ALA A 115 15.63 17.83 16.32
C ALA A 115 15.89 16.48 17.00
N ASN A 116 16.92 16.44 17.86
CA ASN A 116 17.16 15.30 18.74
C ASN A 116 16.39 15.49 20.04
N TYR A 117 15.94 14.39 20.63
CA TYR A 117 15.24 14.34 21.91
C TYR A 117 15.84 13.27 22.80
N THR A 118 15.77 13.44 24.12
CA THR A 118 16.05 12.36 25.07
C THR A 118 15.00 11.25 24.92
N GLY A 119 15.40 10.00 25.15
CA GLY A 119 14.49 8.86 25.00
C GLY A 119 13.51 8.70 26.18
N ASP A 120 13.88 9.20 27.35
CA ASP A 120 13.18 9.06 28.61
C ASP A 120 12.34 10.29 28.97
N THR A 121 12.94 11.48 28.97
CA THR A 121 12.24 12.73 29.36
C THR A 121 11.54 13.42 28.20
N LEU A 122 11.87 13.03 26.95
CA LEU A 122 11.40 13.65 25.71
C LEU A 122 11.75 15.14 25.61
N GLU A 123 12.92 15.52 26.13
CA GLU A 123 13.43 16.89 26.09
C GLU A 123 14.35 17.08 24.88
N MET A 124 14.26 18.24 24.22
CA MET A 124 15.09 18.55 23.05
C MET A 124 16.57 18.65 23.44
N VAL A 125 17.43 18.02 22.66
CA VAL A 125 18.88 18.00 22.86
C VAL A 125 19.59 18.67 21.68
N GLY A 126 20.40 19.69 21.98
CA GLY A 126 21.18 20.40 20.96
C GLY A 126 20.35 21.35 20.10
N GLU A 127 20.88 21.71 18.94
CA GLU A 127 20.24 22.64 18.00
C GLU A 127 19.33 21.91 17.00
N THR A 128 18.37 22.65 16.46
CA THR A 128 17.51 22.15 15.38
C THR A 128 18.29 22.04 14.08
N VAL A 129 17.91 21.06 13.27
CA VAL A 129 18.48 20.80 11.95
C VAL A 129 17.39 21.01 10.90
N SER A 130 17.76 21.55 9.75
CA SER A 130 16.81 21.69 8.63
C SER A 130 16.13 20.36 8.29
N GLY A 131 14.81 20.36 8.13
CA GLY A 131 14.05 19.18 7.70
C GLY A 131 13.97 19.02 6.18
N MET A 132 14.53 19.95 5.40
CA MET A 132 14.55 19.87 3.93
C MET A 132 15.19 18.53 3.49
N ALA A 133 14.54 17.83 2.55
CA ALA A 133 14.90 16.49 2.08
C ALA A 133 14.85 15.37 3.15
N ARG A 134 14.49 15.67 4.40
CA ARG A 134 14.39 14.70 5.51
C ARG A 134 12.94 14.46 5.94
N CYS A 135 12.11 15.49 5.82
CA CYS A 135 10.71 15.49 6.22
C CYS A 135 9.90 16.26 5.17
N PRO A 136 8.68 15.81 4.81
CA PRO A 136 7.86 16.49 3.82
C PRO A 136 7.32 17.83 4.35
N TYR A 137 6.96 18.70 3.41
CA TYR A 137 6.28 19.97 3.67
C TYR A 137 4.79 19.76 3.98
N ASP A 138 4.10 18.99 3.14
CA ASP A 138 2.69 18.63 3.30
C ASP A 138 2.55 17.38 4.19
N PRO A 139 1.69 17.39 5.23
CA PRO A 139 1.44 16.22 6.08
C PRO A 139 0.86 15.00 5.35
N LYS A 140 0.21 15.19 4.19
CA LYS A 140 -0.37 14.12 3.36
C LYS A 140 0.67 13.42 2.48
N HIS A 141 1.83 14.02 2.28
CA HIS A 141 2.91 13.39 1.53
C HIS A 141 3.49 12.22 2.34
N ALA A 142 3.76 11.14 1.61
CA ALA A 142 4.47 10.00 2.16
C ALA A 142 5.96 10.29 2.19
N ASN A 143 6.61 9.76 3.21
CA ASN A 143 8.03 9.87 3.41
C ASN A 143 8.55 8.58 4.01
N VAL A 144 9.84 8.33 3.76
CA VAL A 144 10.57 7.20 4.30
C VAL A 144 11.82 7.74 4.98
N ALA A 145 12.18 7.18 6.12
CA ALA A 145 13.39 7.54 6.85
C ALA A 145 13.94 6.32 7.58
N LEU A 146 15.26 6.12 7.52
CA LEU A 146 15.99 5.01 8.13
C LEU A 146 17.39 5.48 8.55
N PHE A 147 17.87 5.04 9.71
CA PHE A 147 19.27 5.18 10.08
C PHE A 147 20.04 3.89 9.75
N ALA A 148 21.18 4.04 9.08
CA ALA A 148 22.13 2.94 8.86
C ALA A 148 23.56 3.48 8.92
N GLU A 149 24.44 2.78 9.66
CA GLU A 149 25.86 3.15 9.84
C GLU A 149 26.07 4.63 10.26
N GLY A 150 25.18 5.15 11.12
CA GLY A 150 25.23 6.53 11.62
C GLY A 150 24.70 7.60 10.65
N ASN A 151 24.39 7.24 9.40
CA ASN A 151 23.82 8.14 8.41
C ASN A 151 22.30 8.01 8.36
N LEU A 152 21.62 9.13 8.07
CA LEU A 152 20.17 9.17 7.85
C LEU A 152 19.89 9.08 6.35
N PHE A 153 19.16 8.04 5.97
CA PHE A 153 18.63 7.83 4.63
C PHE A 153 17.16 8.22 4.61
N THR A 154 16.77 9.09 3.69
CA THR A 154 15.39 9.58 3.55
C THR A 154 14.91 9.55 2.11
N ALA A 155 13.60 9.44 1.94
CA ALA A 155 12.94 9.63 0.66
C ALA A 155 11.70 10.49 0.84
N THR A 156 11.69 11.67 0.23
CA THR A 156 10.63 12.69 0.35
C THR A 156 10.80 13.75 -0.74
N VAL A 157 10.18 14.91 -0.61
CA VAL A 157 10.33 16.08 -1.49
C VAL A 157 11.19 17.17 -0.84
N THR A 158 11.89 17.98 -1.65
CA THR A 158 12.76 19.06 -1.15
C THR A 158 12.13 20.45 -1.18
N ASP A 159 11.05 20.63 -1.95
CA ASP A 159 10.42 21.92 -2.20
C ASP A 159 8.94 21.94 -1.79
N PHE A 160 8.43 23.15 -1.53
CA PHE A 160 7.04 23.37 -1.14
C PHE A 160 6.02 22.88 -2.19
N LEU A 161 6.37 23.01 -3.48
CA LEU A 161 5.52 22.56 -4.59
C LEU A 161 5.56 21.04 -4.80
N ALA A 162 6.40 20.32 -4.05
CA ALA A 162 6.58 18.87 -4.15
C ALA A 162 6.97 18.37 -5.55
N ILE A 163 7.73 19.17 -6.30
CA ILE A 163 8.20 18.83 -7.65
C ILE A 163 9.51 18.03 -7.58
N ASP A 164 10.39 18.36 -6.62
CA ASP A 164 11.71 17.73 -6.48
C ASP A 164 11.66 16.58 -5.46
N ALA A 165 11.15 15.43 -5.91
CA ALA A 165 11.25 14.18 -5.16
C ALA A 165 12.69 13.65 -5.15
N VAL A 166 13.15 13.19 -3.98
CA VAL A 166 14.56 12.84 -3.75
C VAL A 166 14.69 11.60 -2.86
N ILE A 167 15.67 10.75 -3.17
CA ILE A 167 16.30 9.87 -2.18
C ILE A 167 17.59 10.54 -1.74
N TYR A 168 17.72 10.75 -0.43
CA TYR A 168 18.74 11.58 0.17
C TYR A 168 19.45 10.83 1.30
N ARG A 169 20.76 11.03 1.43
CA ARG A 169 21.52 10.66 2.62
C ARG A 169 22.15 11.91 3.21
N SER A 170 22.04 12.02 4.52
CA SER A 170 22.66 13.10 5.28
C SER A 170 22.93 12.68 6.71
N LEU A 171 23.50 13.60 7.50
CA LEU A 171 23.99 13.31 8.85
C LEU A 171 25.12 12.26 8.80
N GLY A 172 25.75 12.01 9.95
CA GLY A 172 26.92 11.14 10.04
C GLY A 172 28.18 11.76 9.43
N ASP A 173 29.22 10.96 9.34
CA ASP A 173 30.54 11.38 8.84
C ASP A 173 30.65 11.31 7.31
N SER A 174 29.63 10.76 6.64
CA SER A 174 29.62 10.59 5.18
C SER A 174 29.08 11.85 4.47
N PRO A 175 29.54 12.14 3.23
CA PRO A 175 29.04 13.27 2.48
C PRO A 175 27.55 13.12 2.19
N ALA A 176 26.84 14.25 2.14
CA ALA A 176 25.43 14.25 1.76
C ALA A 176 25.28 13.92 0.26
N LEU A 177 24.41 12.97 -0.05
CA LEU A 177 24.16 12.50 -1.41
C LEU A 177 22.68 12.57 -1.75
N ARG A 178 22.38 12.94 -3.00
CA ARG A 178 21.01 13.01 -3.50
C ARG A 178 20.86 12.36 -4.87
N THR A 179 19.63 12.00 -5.23
CA THR A 179 19.29 11.67 -6.62
C THR A 179 19.36 12.92 -7.52
N VAL A 180 19.55 12.68 -8.83
CA VAL A 180 19.64 13.75 -9.82
C VAL A 180 18.32 14.53 -9.87
N LYS A 181 18.43 15.86 -9.79
CA LYS A 181 17.27 16.78 -9.78
C LYS A 181 16.64 16.86 -11.17
N HIS A 182 15.31 16.87 -11.24
CA HIS A 182 14.54 17.08 -12.47
C HIS A 182 14.86 16.09 -13.62
N ASP A 183 15.32 14.89 -13.29
CA ASP A 183 15.55 13.81 -14.27
C ASP A 183 14.45 12.75 -14.14
N SER A 184 13.58 12.66 -15.13
CA SER A 184 12.45 11.73 -15.14
C SER A 184 12.87 10.26 -15.29
N LYS A 185 14.10 9.97 -15.72
CA LYS A 185 14.65 8.61 -15.71
C LYS A 185 14.89 8.14 -14.28
N TRP A 186 15.27 9.06 -13.38
CA TRP A 186 15.46 8.77 -11.96
C TRP A 186 14.13 8.65 -11.23
N PHE A 187 13.28 9.67 -11.35
CA PHE A 187 11.94 9.68 -10.76
C PHE A 187 10.91 10.39 -11.61
N ARG A 188 9.73 9.80 -11.73
CA ARG A 188 8.55 10.45 -12.31
C ARG A 188 7.35 10.32 -11.37
N GLU A 189 7.09 11.39 -10.62
CA GLU A 189 5.98 11.45 -9.64
C GLU A 189 5.97 10.25 -8.66
N PRO A 190 7.06 10.01 -7.91
CA PRO A 190 7.15 8.86 -7.03
C PRO A 190 6.31 9.04 -5.76
N TYR A 191 5.79 7.94 -5.25
CA TYR A 191 5.23 7.81 -3.91
C TYR A 191 6.05 6.78 -3.13
N PHE A 192 6.80 7.26 -2.14
CA PHE A 192 7.65 6.42 -1.31
C PHE A 192 6.83 5.62 -0.30
N VAL A 193 7.15 4.33 -0.14
CA VAL A 193 6.40 3.39 0.70
C VAL A 193 7.22 2.98 1.92
N SER A 194 8.44 2.50 1.72
CA SER A 194 9.30 1.98 2.79
C SER A 194 10.77 1.89 2.35
N SER A 195 11.65 1.60 3.30
CA SER A 195 13.06 1.25 3.06
C SER A 195 13.51 0.14 3.98
N VAL A 196 14.48 -0.67 3.55
CA VAL A 196 15.11 -1.69 4.39
C VAL A 196 16.62 -1.71 4.16
N GLU A 197 17.38 -2.04 5.21
CA GLU A 197 18.79 -2.34 5.11
C GLU A 197 18.99 -3.84 4.83
N TRP A 198 19.75 -4.17 3.78
CA TRP A 198 20.13 -5.56 3.51
C TRP A 198 21.48 -5.64 2.80
N GLY A 199 22.42 -6.37 3.39
CA GLY A 199 23.80 -6.48 2.90
C GLY A 199 24.52 -5.11 2.87
N PRO A 200 25.23 -4.76 1.77
CA PRO A 200 25.92 -3.47 1.64
C PRO A 200 25.02 -2.35 1.11
N HIS A 201 23.71 -2.60 0.94
CA HIS A 201 22.79 -1.67 0.31
C HIS A 201 21.64 -1.25 1.23
N ILE A 202 21.07 -0.08 0.93
CA ILE A 202 19.73 0.31 1.36
C ILE A 202 18.79 0.17 0.18
N TYR A 203 17.68 -0.52 0.39
CA TYR A 203 16.63 -0.69 -0.60
C TYR A 203 15.47 0.24 -0.29
N PHE A 204 14.97 0.97 -1.30
CA PHE A 204 13.80 1.81 -1.19
C PHE A 204 12.67 1.28 -2.08
N PHE A 205 11.49 1.14 -1.49
CA PHE A 205 10.28 0.69 -2.16
C PHE A 205 9.35 1.87 -2.38
N PHE A 206 8.87 2.00 -3.61
CA PHE A 206 8.01 3.11 -4.01
C PHE A 206 7.20 2.73 -5.24
N ARG A 207 6.27 3.59 -5.63
CA ARG A 207 5.60 3.50 -6.93
C ARG A 207 5.78 4.81 -7.68
N GLU A 208 5.84 4.75 -9.00
CA GLU A 208 6.05 5.93 -9.86
C GLU A 208 5.32 5.75 -11.18
N MET A 209 5.24 6.81 -11.98
CA MET A 209 4.79 6.73 -13.37
C MET A 209 5.86 6.08 -14.24
N ALA A 210 5.52 4.95 -14.87
CA ALA A 210 6.44 4.18 -15.71
C ALA A 210 6.78 4.91 -17.01
N MET A 211 8.07 5.10 -17.27
CA MET A 211 8.55 5.66 -18.53
C MET A 211 8.52 4.63 -19.66
N GLU A 212 8.67 3.35 -19.33
CA GLU A 212 8.68 2.24 -20.29
C GLU A 212 7.30 1.95 -20.91
N PHE A 213 6.22 2.48 -20.34
CA PHE A 213 4.84 2.32 -20.82
C PHE A 213 4.24 3.62 -21.37
N ASN A 214 5.05 4.65 -21.66
CA ASN A 214 4.55 5.97 -22.03
C ASN A 214 3.66 5.98 -23.30
N TYR A 215 3.76 4.96 -24.17
CA TYR A 215 2.90 4.77 -25.36
C TYR A 215 1.52 4.17 -25.06
N LEU A 216 1.33 3.53 -23.89
CA LEU A 216 0.15 2.75 -23.50
C LEU A 216 -0.68 3.44 -22.42
N GLU A 217 -0.69 4.78 -22.39
CA GLU A 217 -1.28 5.63 -21.34
C GLU A 217 -0.42 5.71 -20.05
N LYS A 218 -0.77 6.62 -19.13
CA LYS A 218 -0.02 6.85 -17.87
C LYS A 218 -0.19 5.65 -16.92
N VAL A 219 0.73 4.69 -16.99
CA VAL A 219 0.74 3.51 -16.11
C VAL A 219 1.62 3.76 -14.88
N GLN A 220 1.04 3.65 -13.68
CA GLN A 220 1.82 3.57 -12.44
C GLN A 220 2.36 2.15 -12.23
N VAL A 221 3.59 2.03 -11.76
CA VAL A 221 4.24 0.75 -11.42
C VAL A 221 4.93 0.84 -10.08
N SER A 222 5.07 -0.32 -9.43
CA SER A 222 5.85 -0.46 -8.21
C SER A 222 7.31 -0.76 -8.51
N ARG A 223 8.19 -0.16 -7.72
CA ARG A 223 9.64 -0.22 -7.86
C ARG A 223 10.30 -0.59 -6.56
N VAL A 224 11.45 -1.24 -6.70
CA VAL A 224 12.50 -1.27 -5.70
C VAL A 224 13.73 -0.60 -6.29
N SER A 225 14.41 0.23 -5.51
CA SER A 225 15.72 0.77 -5.85
C SER A 225 16.75 0.41 -4.80
N ARG A 226 18.03 0.39 -5.16
CA ARG A 226 19.14 0.18 -4.24
C ARG A 226 20.14 1.34 -4.31
N VAL A 227 20.81 1.60 -3.19
CA VAL A 227 22.00 2.46 -3.10
C VAL A 227 23.02 1.80 -2.17
N CYS A 228 24.31 2.00 -2.42
CA CYS A 228 25.37 1.52 -1.56
C CYS A 228 25.47 2.36 -0.30
N LYS A 229 25.56 1.72 0.87
CA LYS A 229 25.70 2.41 2.16
C LYS A 229 26.93 3.32 2.20
N GLY A 230 28.06 2.82 1.69
CA GLY A 230 29.34 3.51 1.62
C GLY A 230 29.59 4.35 0.37
N ASP A 231 28.56 4.72 -0.41
CA ASP A 231 28.73 5.62 -1.56
C ASP A 231 29.24 6.99 -1.09
N LEU A 232 30.22 7.58 -1.76
CA LEU A 232 30.79 8.89 -1.42
C LEU A 232 30.46 9.98 -2.46
N GLY A 233 29.72 9.61 -3.52
CA GLY A 233 29.45 10.47 -4.65
C GLY A 233 30.36 10.18 -5.84
N GLY A 234 30.10 10.85 -6.96
CA GLY A 234 30.87 10.73 -8.19
C GLY A 234 32.13 11.58 -8.23
N SER A 235 32.77 11.60 -9.40
CA SER A 235 33.94 12.43 -9.67
C SER A 235 33.56 13.92 -9.67
N GLN A 236 34.56 14.80 -9.67
CA GLN A 236 34.35 16.24 -9.83
C GLN A 236 33.65 16.63 -11.15
N ARG A 237 33.61 15.70 -12.12
CA ARG A 237 33.04 15.94 -13.45
C ARG A 237 31.63 15.37 -13.60
N VAL A 238 31.36 14.24 -12.94
CA VAL A 238 30.12 13.47 -13.13
C VAL A 238 29.59 13.01 -11.79
N LEU A 239 28.31 13.28 -11.52
CA LEU A 239 27.60 12.87 -10.29
C LEU A 239 28.25 13.39 -8.98
N GLU A 240 28.90 14.55 -9.00
CA GLU A 240 29.39 15.18 -7.77
C GLU A 240 28.24 15.39 -6.78
N LYS A 241 28.38 14.89 -5.54
CA LYS A 241 27.32 14.92 -4.49
C LYS A 241 26.02 14.20 -4.88
N GLN A 242 26.06 13.33 -5.88
CA GLN A 242 24.94 12.52 -6.34
C GLN A 242 25.27 11.03 -6.20
N TRP A 243 24.25 10.19 -6.10
CA TRP A 243 24.43 8.74 -6.00
C TRP A 243 25.15 8.18 -7.23
N THR A 244 26.15 7.34 -7.02
CA THR A 244 26.83 6.57 -8.09
C THR A 244 26.31 5.15 -8.19
N SER A 245 25.55 4.72 -7.18
CA SER A 245 25.04 3.37 -7.00
C SER A 245 23.52 3.23 -7.18
N PHE A 246 22.81 4.32 -7.50
CA PHE A 246 21.35 4.29 -7.63
C PHE A 246 20.91 3.51 -8.87
N LEU A 247 20.18 2.42 -8.64
CA LEU A 247 19.49 1.63 -9.66
C LEU A 247 18.08 1.30 -9.17
N LYS A 248 17.13 1.12 -10.09
CA LYS A 248 15.74 0.72 -9.81
C LYS A 248 15.26 -0.38 -10.75
N ALA A 249 14.40 -1.26 -10.23
CA ALA A 249 13.78 -2.35 -10.95
C ALA A 249 12.27 -2.39 -10.67
N ARG A 250 11.48 -2.94 -11.60
CA ARG A 250 10.04 -3.16 -11.41
C ARG A 250 9.81 -4.30 -10.43
N LEU A 251 8.83 -4.19 -9.53
CA LEU A 251 8.32 -5.32 -8.76
C LEU A 251 7.19 -6.01 -9.53
N ASN A 252 7.28 -7.32 -9.72
CA ASN A 252 6.24 -8.10 -10.39
C ASN A 252 5.37 -8.81 -9.35
N CYS A 253 4.19 -8.24 -9.10
CA CYS A 253 3.10 -8.92 -8.38
C CYS A 253 1.94 -9.14 -9.35
N SER A 254 1.84 -10.35 -9.90
CA SER A 254 0.81 -10.68 -10.89
C SER A 254 0.27 -12.09 -10.72
N VAL A 255 -0.97 -12.29 -11.16
CA VAL A 255 -1.57 -13.62 -11.31
C VAL A 255 -1.23 -14.14 -12.71
N PRO A 256 -0.60 -15.31 -12.83
CA PRO A 256 -0.27 -15.89 -14.14
C PRO A 256 -1.55 -16.33 -14.87
N GLY A 257 -1.52 -16.22 -16.20
CA GLY A 257 -2.59 -16.60 -17.13
C GLY A 257 -2.14 -16.33 -18.57
N ASP A 258 -3.03 -16.53 -19.56
CA ASP A 258 -2.74 -16.22 -20.98
C ASP A 258 -2.24 -14.78 -21.16
N SER A 259 -2.79 -13.88 -20.36
CA SER A 259 -2.25 -12.56 -20.09
C SER A 259 -2.16 -12.35 -18.59
N HIS A 260 -1.00 -11.89 -18.13
CA HIS A 260 -0.76 -11.68 -16.69
C HIS A 260 -1.62 -10.52 -16.17
N PHE A 261 -2.27 -10.74 -15.03
CA PHE A 261 -3.00 -9.67 -14.32
C PHE A 261 -2.14 -9.06 -13.24
N TYR A 262 -1.77 -7.78 -13.37
CA TYR A 262 -0.81 -7.10 -12.49
C TYR A 262 -1.48 -6.27 -11.40
N PHE A 263 -0.99 -6.40 -10.18
CA PHE A 263 -1.27 -5.48 -9.07
C PHE A 263 -0.12 -4.47 -8.98
N ASN A 264 -0.29 -3.31 -9.62
CA ASN A 264 0.80 -2.37 -9.84
C ASN A 264 1.04 -1.38 -8.69
N LEU A 265 0.10 -1.19 -7.75
CA LEU A 265 0.20 -0.15 -6.72
C LEU A 265 0.63 -0.72 -5.36
N LEU A 266 1.90 -0.59 -5.01
CA LEU A 266 2.43 -0.95 -3.69
C LEU A 266 1.95 0.05 -2.62
N HIS A 267 1.45 -0.46 -1.49
CA HIS A 267 0.96 0.33 -0.35
C HIS A 267 1.79 0.18 0.93
N SER A 268 2.31 -1.02 1.20
CA SER A 268 3.15 -1.31 2.36
C SER A 268 4.05 -2.51 2.12
N THR A 269 5.14 -2.60 2.87
CA THR A 269 6.02 -3.77 2.91
C THR A 269 6.23 -4.26 4.34
N SER A 270 6.62 -5.51 4.51
CA SER A 270 7.13 -6.02 5.78
C SER A 270 8.59 -5.59 6.00
N PRO A 271 9.12 -5.75 7.23
CA PRO A 271 10.55 -5.93 7.44
C PRO A 271 11.08 -7.17 6.70
N VAL A 272 12.40 -7.29 6.57
CA VAL A 272 13.03 -8.51 6.07
C VAL A 272 12.87 -9.62 7.11
N ILE A 273 12.26 -10.73 6.69
CA ILE A 273 11.98 -11.88 7.55
C ILE A 273 12.72 -13.11 7.04
N ARG A 274 13.19 -13.96 7.96
CA ARG A 274 13.78 -15.25 7.59
C ARG A 274 12.71 -16.34 7.63
N MET A 275 12.42 -16.96 6.49
CA MET A 275 11.44 -18.05 6.37
C MET A 275 11.99 -19.14 5.44
N HIS A 276 11.98 -20.42 5.88
CA HIS A 276 12.58 -21.56 5.15
C HIS A 276 14.02 -21.33 4.68
N GLY A 277 14.84 -20.66 5.50
CA GLY A 277 16.21 -20.37 5.13
C GLY A 277 16.37 -19.25 4.09
N ARG A 278 15.31 -18.55 3.69
CA ARG A 278 15.36 -17.39 2.78
C ARG A 278 15.04 -16.09 3.51
N ASP A 279 15.74 -15.03 3.16
CA ASP A 279 15.39 -13.68 3.59
C ASP A 279 14.33 -13.14 2.61
N ILE A 280 13.13 -12.86 3.10
CA ILE A 280 11.97 -12.53 2.30
C ILE A 280 11.42 -11.18 2.74
N ILE A 281 10.90 -10.42 1.79
CA ILE A 281 10.07 -9.24 2.05
C ILE A 281 8.69 -9.43 1.41
N LEU A 282 7.62 -9.08 2.14
CA LEU A 282 6.26 -9.09 1.62
C LEU A 282 5.87 -7.66 1.22
N GLY A 283 5.04 -7.53 0.20
CA GLY A 283 4.41 -6.27 -0.21
C GLY A 283 2.91 -6.42 -0.43
N VAL A 284 2.15 -5.43 0.02
CA VAL A 284 0.71 -5.30 -0.26
C VAL A 284 0.53 -4.42 -1.48
N PHE A 285 -0.10 -4.96 -2.51
CA PHE A 285 -0.36 -4.29 -3.78
C PHE A 285 -1.86 -4.15 -4.03
N SER A 286 -2.25 -3.15 -4.81
CA SER A 286 -3.61 -3.02 -5.33
C SER A 286 -3.64 -2.75 -6.83
N THR A 287 -4.83 -2.88 -7.40
CA THR A 287 -5.16 -2.35 -8.72
C THR A 287 -5.31 -0.81 -8.66
N PRO A 288 -5.17 -0.11 -9.81
CA PRO A 288 -5.42 1.33 -9.91
C PRO A 288 -6.83 1.75 -9.45
N ALA A 289 -6.98 2.98 -8.95
CA ALA A 289 -8.25 3.49 -8.43
C ALA A 289 -9.39 3.53 -9.46
N ASN A 290 -9.05 3.72 -10.75
CA ASN A 290 -10.01 3.76 -11.86
C ASN A 290 -10.31 2.37 -12.45
N SER A 291 -10.00 1.29 -11.73
CA SER A 291 -10.21 -0.09 -12.16
C SER A 291 -11.01 -0.87 -11.13
N ILE A 292 -11.35 -2.13 -11.42
CA ILE A 292 -12.02 -3.00 -10.46
C ILE A 292 -11.10 -3.16 -9.24
N PRO A 293 -11.56 -2.86 -8.01
CA PRO A 293 -10.75 -2.95 -6.82
C PRO A 293 -10.26 -4.37 -6.58
N GLY A 294 -8.94 -4.53 -6.53
CA GLY A 294 -8.29 -5.78 -6.18
C GLY A 294 -7.07 -5.49 -5.33
N SER A 295 -6.80 -6.36 -4.36
CA SER A 295 -5.60 -6.32 -3.54
C SER A 295 -4.89 -7.67 -3.57
N ALA A 296 -3.56 -7.65 -3.47
CA ALA A 296 -2.74 -8.84 -3.47
C ALA A 296 -1.57 -8.70 -2.50
N VAL A 297 -1.12 -9.80 -1.93
CA VAL A 297 0.11 -9.87 -1.14
C VAL A 297 1.11 -10.75 -1.88
N CYS A 298 2.24 -10.16 -2.25
CA CYS A 298 3.34 -10.89 -2.90
C CYS A 298 4.56 -10.91 -1.97
N ALA A 299 5.27 -12.03 -1.96
CA ALA A 299 6.55 -12.18 -1.29
C ALA A 299 7.69 -12.09 -2.32
N PHE A 300 8.83 -11.55 -1.93
CA PHE A 300 10.02 -11.44 -2.76
C PHE A 300 11.23 -11.95 -1.97
N ASP A 301 12.02 -12.82 -2.60
CA ASP A 301 13.30 -13.28 -2.03
C ASP A 301 14.34 -12.16 -2.20
N MET A 302 15.00 -11.77 -1.12
CA MET A 302 15.99 -10.70 -1.13
C MET A 302 17.22 -11.03 -1.97
N GLU A 303 17.61 -12.31 -2.05
CA GLU A 303 18.72 -12.75 -2.89
C GLU A 303 18.36 -12.63 -4.39
N GLN A 304 17.17 -13.08 -4.76
CA GLN A 304 16.66 -12.94 -6.13
C GLN A 304 16.45 -11.47 -6.51
N LEU A 305 15.93 -10.67 -5.58
CA LEU A 305 15.76 -9.22 -5.74
C LEU A 305 17.11 -8.54 -5.97
N ALA A 306 18.14 -8.90 -5.20
CA ALA A 306 19.48 -8.37 -5.38
C ALA A 306 20.09 -8.77 -6.74
N GLY A 307 19.87 -10.02 -7.18
CA GLY A 307 20.35 -10.53 -8.46
C GLY A 307 19.81 -9.80 -9.69
N VAL A 308 18.59 -9.23 -9.64
CA VAL A 308 18.01 -8.44 -10.75
C VAL A 308 18.87 -7.23 -11.10
N PHE A 309 19.53 -6.61 -10.12
CA PHE A 309 20.40 -5.46 -10.36
C PHE A 309 21.75 -5.84 -10.98
N ASP A 310 22.05 -7.13 -11.04
CA ASP A 310 23.21 -7.66 -11.75
C ASP A 310 22.85 -8.11 -13.20
N GLY A 311 21.56 -8.04 -13.55
CA GLY A 311 21.04 -8.29 -14.90
C GLY A 311 21.18 -7.11 -15.86
N ARG A 312 20.52 -7.15 -17.02
CA ARG A 312 20.71 -6.12 -18.06
C ARG A 312 20.03 -4.79 -17.70
N PHE A 313 20.63 -3.69 -18.13
CA PHE A 313 20.04 -2.35 -18.03
C PHE A 313 18.98 -2.15 -19.11
N LYS A 314 18.04 -1.23 -18.88
CA LYS A 314 17.03 -0.84 -19.86
C LYS A 314 17.41 0.52 -20.46
N GLU A 315 17.41 0.62 -21.79
CA GLU A 315 17.66 1.87 -22.50
C GLU A 315 16.52 2.23 -23.45
N GLN A 316 16.46 3.51 -23.78
CA GLN A 316 15.63 4.04 -24.85
C GLN A 316 16.55 4.82 -25.80
N LYS A 317 16.81 4.28 -27.00
CA LYS A 317 17.80 4.80 -27.95
C LYS A 317 17.44 6.18 -28.49
N SER A 318 16.15 6.40 -28.76
CA SER A 318 15.56 7.70 -29.10
C SER A 318 14.22 7.89 -28.38
N PRO A 319 13.74 9.13 -28.15
CA PRO A 319 12.46 9.38 -27.46
C PRO A 319 11.25 8.65 -28.06
N GLU A 320 11.30 8.33 -29.35
CA GLU A 320 10.26 7.62 -30.12
C GLU A 320 10.47 6.10 -30.15
N SER A 321 11.65 5.62 -29.77
CA SER A 321 11.98 4.19 -29.77
C SER A 321 11.38 3.45 -28.57
N ILE A 322 11.08 2.16 -28.76
CA ILE A 322 10.73 1.27 -27.66
C ILE A 322 11.92 1.08 -26.71
N TRP A 323 11.61 0.76 -25.46
CA TRP A 323 12.63 0.43 -24.47
C TRP A 323 13.19 -0.96 -24.74
N THR A 324 14.51 -1.07 -24.80
CA THR A 324 15.23 -2.33 -25.09
C THR A 324 16.30 -2.61 -24.04
N PRO A 325 16.66 -3.89 -23.81
CA PRO A 325 17.80 -4.23 -22.98
C PRO A 325 19.11 -3.74 -23.62
N VAL A 326 19.99 -3.20 -22.79
CA VAL A 326 21.36 -2.85 -23.17
C VAL A 326 22.18 -4.14 -23.33
N PRO A 327 22.89 -4.34 -24.45
CA PRO A 327 23.84 -5.43 -24.61
C PRO A 327 24.99 -5.35 -23.59
N ASP A 328 25.40 -6.49 -23.02
CA ASP A 328 26.42 -6.53 -21.96
C ASP A 328 27.79 -6.01 -22.44
N GLU A 329 28.07 -6.06 -23.75
CA GLU A 329 29.32 -5.55 -24.32
C GLU A 329 29.44 -4.02 -24.24
N LEU A 330 28.30 -3.32 -24.14
CA LEU A 330 28.24 -1.86 -24.00
C LEU A 330 28.25 -1.39 -22.54
N VAL A 331 28.18 -2.32 -21.58
CA VAL A 331 28.21 -1.98 -20.15
C VAL A 331 29.67 -1.72 -19.74
N PRO A 332 30.00 -0.51 -19.25
CA PRO A 332 31.37 -0.16 -18.90
C PRO A 332 31.87 -0.91 -17.66
N LYS A 333 33.19 -0.92 -17.46
CA LYS A 333 33.85 -1.52 -16.29
C LYS A 333 34.51 -0.44 -15.42
N PRO A 334 34.36 -0.46 -14.08
CA PRO A 334 33.62 -1.44 -13.28
C PRO A 334 32.11 -1.33 -13.53
N ARG A 335 31.38 -2.41 -13.22
CA ARG A 335 29.95 -2.49 -13.52
C ARG A 335 29.19 -1.34 -12.83
N PRO A 336 28.41 -0.53 -13.56
CA PRO A 336 27.59 0.55 -13.01
C PRO A 336 26.67 0.07 -11.88
N GLY A 337 26.53 0.86 -10.82
CA GLY A 337 25.65 0.54 -9.70
C GLY A 337 26.24 -0.39 -8.62
N GLY A 338 27.48 -0.86 -8.79
CA GLY A 338 28.19 -1.65 -7.78
C GLY A 338 28.85 -0.80 -6.68
N CYS A 339 29.01 -1.35 -5.49
CA CYS A 339 29.68 -0.66 -4.38
C CYS A 339 31.21 -0.65 -4.56
N ALA A 340 31.85 0.43 -4.13
CA ALA A 340 33.31 0.51 -4.08
C ALA A 340 33.86 -0.52 -3.07
N VAL A 341 34.89 -1.27 -3.47
CA VAL A 341 35.46 -2.36 -2.66
C VAL A 341 36.84 -1.96 -2.15
N GLN A 342 37.02 -1.98 -0.83
CA GLN A 342 38.32 -1.68 -0.21
C GLN A 342 39.40 -2.65 -0.70
N GLY A 343 40.59 -2.13 -1.02
CA GLY A 343 41.70 -2.92 -1.56
C GLY A 343 41.59 -3.25 -3.05
N SER A 344 40.50 -2.89 -3.73
CA SER A 344 40.40 -2.97 -5.19
C SER A 344 40.93 -1.71 -5.87
N ARG A 345 41.07 -1.73 -7.21
CA ARG A 345 41.41 -0.54 -8.02
C ARG A 345 40.43 0.62 -7.82
N PHE A 346 39.18 0.31 -7.46
CA PHE A 346 38.12 1.28 -7.20
C PHE A 346 37.68 1.19 -5.75
N ASN A 347 38.53 1.70 -4.86
CA ASN A 347 38.34 1.69 -3.41
C ASN A 347 37.39 2.79 -2.89
N SER A 348 37.05 3.77 -3.73
CA SER A 348 36.15 4.89 -3.44
C SER A 348 35.36 5.27 -4.69
N SER A 349 34.09 5.65 -4.52
CA SER A 349 33.21 6.03 -5.63
C SER A 349 33.66 7.30 -6.36
N ASN A 350 34.36 8.21 -5.66
CA ASN A 350 34.94 9.41 -6.25
C ASN A 350 36.01 9.09 -7.31
N GLY A 351 36.59 7.88 -7.26
CA GLY A 351 37.59 7.38 -8.20
C GLY A 351 37.02 6.55 -9.35
N PHE A 352 35.69 6.46 -9.50
CA PHE A 352 35.10 5.75 -10.63
C PHE A 352 35.34 6.47 -11.97
N PRO A 353 35.49 5.72 -13.08
CA PRO A 353 35.66 6.32 -14.42
C PRO A 353 34.43 7.13 -14.85
N ASP A 354 34.66 8.25 -15.53
CA ASP A 354 33.57 9.13 -16.00
C ASP A 354 32.59 8.41 -16.96
N GLU A 355 33.07 7.44 -17.74
CA GLU A 355 32.23 6.62 -18.62
C GLU A 355 31.20 5.80 -17.82
N MET A 356 31.65 5.13 -16.75
CA MET A 356 30.79 4.37 -15.84
C MET A 356 29.77 5.28 -15.13
N LEU A 357 30.23 6.45 -14.66
CA LEU A 357 29.36 7.41 -13.98
C LEU A 357 28.30 8.02 -14.92
N ASN A 358 28.66 8.31 -16.18
CA ASN A 358 27.69 8.77 -17.17
C ASN A 358 26.69 7.66 -17.54
N PHE A 359 27.14 6.40 -17.58
CA PHE A 359 26.26 5.26 -17.83
C PHE A 359 25.20 5.11 -16.73
N VAL A 360 25.59 5.04 -15.45
CA VAL A 360 24.61 4.92 -14.34
C VAL A 360 23.67 6.13 -14.28
N LYS A 361 24.17 7.33 -14.57
CA LYS A 361 23.36 8.54 -14.64
C LYS A 361 22.23 8.44 -15.67
N THR A 362 22.49 7.81 -16.81
CA THR A 362 21.58 7.73 -17.95
C THR A 362 20.74 6.45 -18.01
N HIS A 363 21.17 5.40 -17.29
CA HIS A 363 20.55 4.06 -17.24
C HIS A 363 20.24 3.59 -15.81
N PRO A 364 19.41 4.32 -15.03
CA PRO A 364 19.07 3.89 -13.67
C PRO A 364 18.09 2.71 -13.63
N LEU A 365 17.41 2.35 -14.74
CA LEU A 365 16.36 1.34 -14.79
C LEU A 365 16.90 -0.02 -15.27
N MET A 366 16.59 -1.08 -14.53
CA MET A 366 16.87 -2.47 -14.93
C MET A 366 15.82 -2.99 -15.93
N ASP A 367 16.23 -3.87 -16.85
CA ASP A 367 15.33 -4.46 -17.85
C ASP A 367 14.36 -5.46 -17.21
N GLU A 368 14.89 -6.30 -16.32
CA GLU A 368 14.15 -7.35 -15.62
C GLU A 368 13.29 -6.80 -14.49
N ALA A 369 12.15 -7.44 -14.28
CA ALA A 369 11.30 -7.20 -13.11
C ALA A 369 11.61 -8.24 -12.04
N VAL A 370 11.62 -7.83 -10.78
CA VAL A 370 11.77 -8.72 -9.63
C VAL A 370 10.55 -9.64 -9.54
N PRO A 371 10.72 -10.95 -9.75
CA PRO A 371 9.61 -11.89 -9.68
C PRO A 371 9.18 -12.12 -8.23
N SER A 372 7.88 -12.31 -8.00
CA SER A 372 7.41 -12.77 -6.70
C SER A 372 7.81 -14.23 -6.47
N LEU A 373 7.96 -14.62 -5.20
CA LEU A 373 8.22 -15.98 -4.80
C LEU A 373 7.05 -16.88 -5.24
N GLY A 374 7.34 -17.81 -6.15
CA GLY A 374 6.34 -18.68 -6.76
C GLY A 374 5.61 -18.08 -7.97
N GLN A 375 6.03 -16.89 -8.43
CA GLN A 375 5.49 -16.16 -9.58
C GLN A 375 3.97 -15.94 -9.54
N ARG A 376 3.42 -15.87 -8.34
CA ARG A 376 2.01 -15.57 -8.06
C ARG A 376 1.88 -14.86 -6.71
N PRO A 377 0.76 -14.20 -6.41
CA PRO A 377 0.52 -13.67 -5.07
C PRO A 377 0.22 -14.80 -4.10
N TRP A 378 0.57 -14.60 -2.83
CA TRP A 378 0.15 -15.51 -1.76
C TRP A 378 -1.32 -15.30 -1.44
N ILE A 379 -1.77 -14.05 -1.34
CA ILE A 379 -3.15 -13.71 -1.01
C ILE A 379 -3.69 -12.81 -2.11
N VAL A 380 -4.92 -13.06 -2.55
CA VAL A 380 -5.66 -12.21 -3.51
C VAL A 380 -7.05 -11.92 -2.95
N ARG A 381 -7.49 -10.67 -3.05
CA ARG A 381 -8.83 -10.21 -2.66
C ARG A 381 -9.39 -9.28 -3.73
N THR A 382 -10.40 -9.75 -4.46
CA THR A 382 -11.04 -9.02 -5.58
C THR A 382 -12.53 -8.79 -5.36
N MET A 383 -13.19 -9.56 -4.49
CA MET A 383 -14.63 -9.46 -4.23
C MET A 383 -14.99 -8.48 -3.09
N VAL A 384 -14.11 -7.52 -2.77
CA VAL A 384 -14.32 -6.54 -1.69
C VAL A 384 -14.21 -5.12 -2.22
N ARG A 385 -15.01 -4.21 -1.65
CA ARG A 385 -15.00 -2.79 -2.04
C ARG A 385 -13.87 -1.98 -1.41
N TYR A 386 -13.09 -2.57 -0.50
CA TYR A 386 -11.96 -1.93 0.15
C TYR A 386 -10.63 -2.47 -0.40
N GLN A 387 -9.59 -1.65 -0.33
CA GLN A 387 -8.24 -2.05 -0.69
C GLN A 387 -7.43 -2.34 0.57
N LEU A 388 -6.59 -3.35 0.53
CA LEU A 388 -5.61 -3.61 1.59
C LEU A 388 -4.46 -2.62 1.44
N ASN A 389 -4.05 -2.01 2.55
CA ASN A 389 -3.05 -0.95 2.53
C ASN A 389 -1.99 -1.06 3.64
N LYS A 390 -2.29 -1.75 4.74
CA LYS A 390 -1.36 -1.94 5.87
C LYS A 390 -1.13 -3.42 6.12
N MET A 391 0.04 -3.76 6.65
CA MET A 391 0.35 -5.12 7.05
C MET A 391 1.22 -5.13 8.31
N VAL A 392 1.02 -6.13 9.15
CA VAL A 392 1.95 -6.51 10.22
C VAL A 392 1.92 -8.02 10.37
N MET A 393 3.01 -8.62 10.83
CA MET A 393 3.14 -10.07 10.90
C MET A 393 3.77 -10.48 12.22
N ASP A 394 3.33 -11.62 12.75
CA ASP A 394 3.94 -12.32 13.87
C ASP A 394 4.60 -13.60 13.33
N THR A 395 5.93 -13.68 13.39
CA THR A 395 6.70 -14.86 12.96
C THR A 395 6.86 -15.91 14.06
N GLU A 396 6.53 -15.56 15.31
CA GLU A 396 6.69 -16.40 16.50
C GLU A 396 5.33 -16.72 17.14
N ALA A 397 4.28 -16.84 16.33
CA ALA A 397 2.94 -17.05 16.82
C ALA A 397 2.77 -18.45 17.44
N GLY A 398 1.92 -18.50 18.47
CA GLY A 398 1.51 -19.71 19.16
C GLY A 398 2.46 -20.20 20.26
N PRO A 399 2.09 -21.30 20.95
CA PRO A 399 2.79 -21.77 22.15
C PRO A 399 4.24 -22.18 21.88
N TYR A 400 4.52 -22.70 20.68
CA TYR A 400 5.84 -23.18 20.24
C TYR A 400 6.65 -22.16 19.44
N ARG A 401 6.14 -20.94 19.22
CA ARG A 401 6.81 -19.87 18.47
C ARG A 401 7.26 -20.27 17.06
N ASN A 402 6.44 -21.04 16.36
CA ASN A 402 6.80 -21.65 15.08
C ASN A 402 5.74 -21.45 14.00
N ARG A 403 4.76 -20.58 14.24
CA ARG A 403 3.71 -20.25 13.28
C ARG A 403 3.83 -18.79 12.86
N THR A 404 3.47 -18.51 11.62
CA THR A 404 3.51 -17.17 11.07
C THR A 404 2.10 -16.69 10.80
N VAL A 405 1.69 -15.61 11.46
CA VAL A 405 0.36 -15.00 11.32
C VAL A 405 0.51 -13.62 10.69
N LEU A 406 -0.23 -13.38 9.61
CA LEU A 406 -0.25 -12.12 8.88
C LEU A 406 -1.56 -11.39 9.13
N PHE A 407 -1.46 -10.13 9.55
CA PHE A 407 -2.59 -9.22 9.72
C PHE A 407 -2.55 -8.16 8.61
N LEU A 408 -3.64 -8.04 7.86
CA LEU A 408 -3.78 -7.10 6.74
C LEU A 408 -4.85 -6.08 7.07
N GLY A 409 -4.48 -4.80 7.09
CA GLY A 409 -5.40 -3.69 7.29
C GLY A 409 -5.94 -3.16 5.97
N SER A 410 -7.23 -2.83 5.95
CA SER A 410 -7.91 -2.22 4.82
C SER A 410 -8.00 -0.69 4.93
N SER A 411 -8.27 -0.05 3.79
CA SER A 411 -8.59 1.37 3.70
C SER A 411 -9.84 1.76 4.51
N ARG A 412 -10.64 0.78 4.95
CA ARG A 412 -11.85 0.98 5.75
C ARG A 412 -11.69 0.62 7.24
N GLY A 413 -10.49 0.26 7.67
CA GLY A 413 -10.22 -0.14 9.06
C GLY A 413 -10.56 -1.60 9.39
N THR A 414 -10.92 -2.41 8.39
CA THR A 414 -11.08 -3.86 8.54
C THR A 414 -9.70 -4.52 8.65
N ILE A 415 -9.54 -5.47 9.57
CA ILE A 415 -8.33 -6.29 9.68
C ILE A 415 -8.65 -7.72 9.24
N LEU A 416 -7.89 -8.23 8.28
CA LEU A 416 -7.93 -9.64 7.88
C LEU A 416 -6.77 -10.38 8.52
N LYS A 417 -7.03 -11.55 9.08
CA LYS A 417 -6.04 -12.40 9.74
C LYS A 417 -5.83 -13.68 8.94
N PHE A 418 -4.60 -13.97 8.60
CA PHE A 418 -4.20 -15.16 7.85
C PHE A 418 -3.12 -15.93 8.59
N LEU A 419 -3.24 -17.25 8.60
CA LEU A 419 -2.15 -18.15 8.95
C LEU A 419 -1.36 -18.46 7.67
N ILE A 420 -0.06 -18.20 7.69
CA ILE A 420 0.85 -18.62 6.63
C ILE A 420 1.31 -20.04 6.96
N VAL A 421 0.86 -20.99 6.16
CA VAL A 421 1.23 -22.40 6.30
C VAL A 421 2.29 -22.71 5.25
N PRO A 422 3.53 -22.95 5.67
CA PRO A 422 4.55 -23.25 4.71
C PRO A 422 4.37 -24.65 4.13
N ASN A 423 4.58 -24.79 2.83
CA ASN A 423 4.57 -26.09 2.20
C ASN A 423 5.87 -26.84 2.55
N ARG A 424 5.74 -28.05 3.10
CA ARG A 424 6.90 -28.90 3.47
C ARG A 424 7.67 -29.36 2.24
N ASP A 425 6.99 -29.51 1.10
CA ASP A 425 7.58 -30.07 -0.12
C ASP A 425 8.11 -29.00 -1.08
N ASN A 426 7.68 -27.74 -0.91
CA ASN A 426 8.10 -26.64 -1.77
C ASN A 426 8.36 -25.36 -0.97
N THR A 427 9.63 -25.01 -0.81
CA THR A 427 10.06 -23.79 -0.08
C THR A 427 9.64 -22.48 -0.75
N VAL A 428 9.16 -22.54 -1.99
CA VAL A 428 8.74 -21.39 -2.79
C VAL A 428 7.24 -21.12 -2.66
N SER A 429 6.46 -22.12 -2.23
CA SER A 429 5.01 -22.01 -2.11
C SER A 429 4.59 -22.07 -0.65
N SER A 430 3.85 -21.07 -0.19
CA SER A 430 3.12 -21.13 1.07
C SER A 430 1.63 -21.26 0.75
N SER A 431 0.92 -22.14 1.46
CA SER A 431 -0.53 -22.03 1.54
C SER A 431 -0.87 -20.99 2.61
N ASN A 432 -2.05 -20.42 2.51
CA ASN A 432 -2.57 -19.52 3.52
C ASN A 432 -3.96 -19.98 3.92
N VAL A 433 -4.29 -19.75 5.17
CA VAL A 433 -5.60 -20.03 5.73
C VAL A 433 -6.14 -18.72 6.23
N PHE A 434 -7.27 -18.29 5.68
CA PHE A 434 -8.00 -17.15 6.21
C PHE A 434 -8.62 -17.56 7.55
N LEU A 435 -8.22 -16.89 8.63
CA LEU A 435 -8.66 -17.23 9.99
C LEU A 435 -9.84 -16.37 10.42
N GLU A 436 -9.76 -15.06 10.20
CA GLU A 436 -10.72 -14.11 10.76
C GLU A 436 -10.74 -12.79 9.99
N GLU A 437 -11.93 -12.19 9.85
CA GLU A 437 -12.11 -10.79 9.46
C GLU A 437 -12.65 -10.02 10.66
N LEU A 438 -12.01 -8.90 10.95
CA LEU A 438 -12.32 -8.06 12.09
C LEU A 438 -12.74 -6.67 11.63
N GLU A 439 -13.97 -6.30 11.96
CA GLU A 439 -14.52 -4.96 11.78
C GLU A 439 -14.55 -4.16 13.11
N ASP A 440 -13.40 -4.03 13.79
CA ASP A 440 -13.27 -3.25 15.05
C ASP A 440 -12.84 -1.79 14.83
N GLY A 441 -12.95 -1.29 13.59
CA GLY A 441 -12.74 0.13 13.30
C GLY A 441 -13.76 1.00 14.07
N PRO A 442 -13.32 2.07 14.77
CA PRO A 442 -14.25 2.97 15.45
C PRO A 442 -15.24 3.56 14.43
N ARG A 443 -16.53 3.23 14.57
CA ARG A 443 -17.60 3.85 13.80
C ARG A 443 -17.94 5.17 14.49
N HIS A 444 -17.36 6.27 14.02
CA HIS A 444 -17.75 7.58 14.52
C HIS A 444 -19.13 7.97 13.98
N HIS A 445 -20.12 8.05 14.87
CA HIS A 445 -21.37 8.75 14.58
C HIS A 445 -21.17 10.25 14.81
N ARG A 446 -20.95 11.03 13.74
CA ARG A 446 -21.16 12.48 13.82
C ARG A 446 -22.67 12.71 13.92
N ARG A 447 -23.15 13.28 15.04
CA ARG A 447 -24.48 13.92 15.09
C ARG A 447 -24.39 15.19 14.23
N GLY A 448 -24.72 15.08 12.95
CA GLY A 448 -24.98 16.24 12.12
C GLY A 448 -26.16 17.02 12.68
N ASN A 449 -26.16 18.34 12.52
CA ASN A 449 -27.23 19.24 12.96
C ASN A 449 -28.48 19.15 12.03
N GLY A 450 -28.85 17.93 11.64
CA GLY A 450 -29.89 17.57 10.70
C GLY A 450 -29.90 16.05 10.49
N ASN A 451 -31.07 15.48 10.15
CA ASN A 451 -31.44 14.05 10.15
C ASN A 451 -30.62 13.08 9.24
N THR A 452 -29.32 13.29 9.05
CA THR A 452 -28.45 12.37 8.30
C THR A 452 -27.16 12.12 9.08
N SER A 453 -27.10 11.01 9.83
CA SER A 453 -25.85 10.51 10.39
C SER A 453 -25.00 9.91 9.26
N GLN A 454 -24.06 10.67 8.70
CA GLN A 454 -23.04 10.10 7.82
C GLN A 454 -22.00 9.35 8.67
N ILE A 455 -21.85 8.05 8.41
CA ILE A 455 -20.79 7.22 8.98
C ILE A 455 -19.53 7.51 8.15
N GLU A 456 -18.62 8.34 8.68
CA GLU A 456 -17.29 8.48 8.09
C GLU A 456 -16.47 7.24 8.48
N VAL A 457 -16.07 6.47 7.46
CA VAL A 457 -15.16 5.34 7.63
C VAL A 457 -13.76 5.91 7.85
N LEU A 458 -13.21 5.71 9.05
CA LEU A 458 -11.86 6.18 9.37
C LEU A 458 -10.82 5.36 8.61
N LYS A 459 -9.97 6.05 7.86
CA LYS A 459 -8.86 5.43 7.14
C LYS A 459 -7.84 4.89 8.14
N LEU A 460 -7.46 3.62 8.02
CA LEU A 460 -6.38 3.05 8.83
C LEU A 460 -5.03 3.65 8.39
N LEU A 461 -4.31 4.24 9.33
CA LEU A 461 -3.06 4.96 9.07
C LEU A 461 -1.83 4.14 9.42
N SER A 462 -1.89 3.39 10.51
CA SER A 462 -0.86 2.42 10.90
C SER A 462 -1.47 1.20 11.56
N LEU A 463 -0.77 0.08 11.43
CA LEU A 463 -1.06 -1.19 12.06
C LEU A 463 0.25 -1.71 12.65
N THR A 464 0.30 -1.91 13.96
CA THR A 464 1.50 -2.36 14.66
C THR A 464 1.16 -3.50 15.60
N LEU A 465 2.07 -4.46 15.74
CA LEU A 465 1.95 -5.58 16.66
C LEU A 465 2.79 -5.29 17.90
N ASP A 466 2.15 -5.28 19.07
CA ASP A 466 2.83 -5.29 20.35
C ASP A 466 2.95 -6.74 20.85
N TRP A 467 4.15 -7.30 20.71
CA TRP A 467 4.47 -8.66 21.10
C TRP A 467 4.45 -8.88 22.62
N VAL A 468 4.70 -7.83 23.44
CA VAL A 468 4.68 -7.95 24.91
C VAL A 468 3.24 -8.15 25.35
N SER A 469 2.36 -7.28 24.85
CA SER A 469 0.98 -7.25 25.26
C SER A 469 0.06 -8.11 24.40
N GLN A 470 0.63 -8.78 23.38
CA GLN A 470 -0.05 -9.67 22.42
C GLN A 470 -1.30 -8.99 21.85
N SER A 471 -1.12 -7.75 21.38
CA SER A 471 -2.19 -6.89 20.89
C SER A 471 -1.78 -6.16 19.61
N LEU A 472 -2.74 -5.95 18.73
CA LEU A 472 -2.64 -5.04 17.58
C LEU A 472 -3.00 -3.62 18.02
N LEU A 473 -2.21 -2.65 17.58
CA LEU A 473 -2.46 -1.22 17.72
C LEU A 473 -2.86 -0.67 16.35
N LEU A 474 -4.10 -0.22 16.24
CA LEU A 474 -4.68 0.35 15.02
C LEU A 474 -4.76 1.86 15.17
N ALA A 475 -4.03 2.61 14.34
CA ALA A 475 -4.03 4.06 14.38
C ALA A 475 -4.98 4.63 13.31
N PHE A 476 -5.88 5.51 13.73
CA PHE A 476 -6.85 6.24 12.91
C PHE A 476 -6.67 7.75 13.08
N PRO A 477 -7.24 8.59 12.20
CA PRO A 477 -7.12 10.04 12.27
C PRO A 477 -7.65 10.73 13.54
N SER A 478 -8.21 10.00 14.51
CA SER A 478 -8.71 10.59 15.76
C SER A 478 -8.40 9.75 16.99
N CYS A 479 -7.91 8.52 16.84
CA CYS A 479 -7.75 7.59 17.95
C CYS A 479 -6.80 6.44 17.63
N VAL A 480 -6.37 5.75 18.68
CA VAL A 480 -5.65 4.48 18.59
C VAL A 480 -6.49 3.42 19.30
N VAL A 481 -6.75 2.31 18.62
CA VAL A 481 -7.51 1.18 19.16
C VAL A 481 -6.56 0.03 19.42
N ARG A 482 -6.65 -0.55 20.62
CA ARG A 482 -5.92 -1.75 20.98
C ARG A 482 -6.85 -2.96 20.89
N VAL A 483 -6.47 -3.94 20.08
CA VAL A 483 -7.23 -5.17 19.83
C VAL A 483 -6.37 -6.37 20.18
N PRO A 484 -6.85 -7.39 20.91
CA PRO A 484 -6.08 -8.60 21.14
C PRO A 484 -5.81 -9.36 19.83
N VAL A 485 -4.66 -10.02 19.70
CA VAL A 485 -4.31 -10.78 18.48
C VAL A 485 -5.21 -11.99 18.22
N ALA A 486 -5.96 -12.43 19.22
CA ALA A 486 -6.93 -13.52 19.11
C ALA A 486 -8.09 -13.36 20.10
N ARG A 487 -9.27 -13.84 19.71
CA ARG A 487 -10.51 -13.80 20.51
C ARG A 487 -10.98 -15.19 20.91
N CYS A 488 -10.09 -15.99 21.50
CA CYS A 488 -10.38 -17.38 21.90
C CYS A 488 -11.63 -17.54 22.78
N GLN A 489 -11.99 -16.49 23.54
CA GLN A 489 -13.18 -16.49 24.40
C GLN A 489 -14.50 -16.67 23.64
N LEU A 490 -14.53 -16.31 22.34
CA LEU A 490 -15.69 -16.56 21.47
C LEU A 490 -16.01 -18.05 21.37
N TYR A 491 -14.99 -18.91 21.48
CA TYR A 491 -15.12 -20.36 21.40
C TYR A 491 -15.07 -21.06 22.77
N SER A 492 -15.16 -20.30 23.87
CA SER A 492 -14.92 -20.78 25.23
C SER A 492 -15.77 -21.99 25.67
N ARG A 493 -16.95 -22.21 25.08
CA ARG A 493 -17.85 -23.33 25.46
C ARG A 493 -17.88 -24.49 24.48
N CYS A 494 -17.18 -24.37 23.35
CA CYS A 494 -17.28 -25.32 22.25
C CYS A 494 -15.89 -25.76 21.79
N MET A 495 -15.53 -26.99 22.15
CA MET A 495 -14.25 -27.57 21.75
C MET A 495 -14.13 -27.66 20.23
N LYS A 496 -15.20 -28.08 19.54
CA LYS A 496 -15.25 -28.17 18.07
C LYS A 496 -14.88 -26.84 17.41
N ASN A 497 -15.52 -25.73 17.78
CA ASN A 497 -15.23 -24.41 17.21
C ASN A 497 -13.83 -23.90 17.59
N CYS A 498 -13.36 -24.20 18.82
CA CYS A 498 -12.02 -23.84 19.25
C CYS A 498 -10.95 -24.49 18.36
N ILE A 499 -11.06 -25.80 18.12
CA ILE A 499 -10.11 -26.55 17.28
C ILE A 499 -10.29 -26.17 15.79
N ALA A 500 -11.53 -26.03 15.31
CA ALA A 500 -11.83 -25.62 13.94
C ALA A 500 -11.35 -24.20 13.60
N SER A 501 -11.16 -23.32 14.59
CA SER A 501 -10.62 -21.98 14.37
C SER A 501 -9.22 -21.99 13.75
N ARG A 502 -8.43 -23.04 13.99
CA ARG A 502 -7.03 -23.18 13.56
C ARG A 502 -6.16 -21.97 13.93
N ASP A 503 -6.57 -21.19 14.94
CA ASP A 503 -5.88 -20.00 15.38
C ASP A 503 -4.68 -20.39 16.27
N PRO A 504 -3.42 -20.09 15.89
CA PRO A 504 -2.25 -20.50 16.67
C PRO A 504 -2.22 -19.96 18.11
N TYR A 505 -2.94 -18.89 18.39
CA TYR A 505 -3.03 -18.31 19.73
C TYR A 505 -4.09 -18.97 20.61
N CYS A 506 -4.95 -19.84 20.07
CA CYS A 506 -6.05 -20.44 20.80
C CYS A 506 -5.85 -21.95 20.98
N GLY A 507 -6.27 -22.47 22.13
CA GLY A 507 -6.32 -23.90 22.36
C GLY A 507 -7.31 -24.28 23.44
N TRP A 508 -7.78 -25.52 23.34
CA TRP A 508 -8.69 -26.09 24.32
C TRP A 508 -7.93 -26.56 25.55
N THR A 509 -8.31 -26.06 26.73
CA THR A 509 -7.61 -26.38 27.99
C THR A 509 -8.44 -27.30 28.87
N ARG A 510 -7.80 -27.94 29.87
CA ARG A 510 -8.48 -28.82 30.85
C ARG A 510 -9.63 -28.17 31.62
N GLY A 511 -9.74 -26.84 31.62
CA GLY A 511 -10.89 -26.14 32.19
C GLY A 511 -12.17 -26.25 31.35
N SER A 512 -12.20 -27.14 30.35
CA SER A 512 -13.26 -27.27 29.35
C SER A 512 -13.58 -25.93 28.70
N THR A 513 -12.52 -25.19 28.36
CA THR A 513 -12.65 -23.87 27.76
C THR A 513 -11.53 -23.55 26.76
N CYS A 514 -11.91 -22.86 25.70
CA CYS A 514 -10.99 -22.30 24.72
C CYS A 514 -10.30 -21.06 25.31
N SER A 515 -8.98 -21.13 25.43
CA SER A 515 -8.18 -20.09 26.09
C SER A 515 -7.04 -19.61 25.20
N PHE A 516 -6.59 -18.39 25.49
CA PHE A 516 -5.41 -17.82 24.86
C PHE A 516 -4.14 -18.51 25.36
N LEU A 517 -3.33 -19.02 24.43
CA LEU A 517 -2.08 -19.71 24.70
C LEU A 517 -0.91 -18.71 24.64
N ARG A 518 -0.29 -18.47 25.78
CA ARG A 518 0.94 -17.67 25.83
C ARG A 518 2.12 -18.45 25.24
N PRO A 519 3.06 -17.76 24.56
CA PRO A 519 4.30 -18.38 24.11
C PRO A 519 5.03 -19.06 25.28
N GLY A 520 5.43 -20.32 25.11
CA GLY A 520 6.12 -21.10 26.15
C GLY A 520 5.22 -21.61 27.29
N THR A 521 3.90 -21.61 27.13
CA THR A 521 2.98 -22.21 28.11
C THR A 521 3.30 -23.69 28.36
N ARG A 522 3.29 -24.09 29.64
CA ARG A 522 3.45 -25.49 30.08
C ARG A 522 2.12 -26.16 30.42
N LEU A 523 1.03 -25.43 30.33
CA LEU A 523 -0.31 -25.98 30.59
C LEU A 523 -0.65 -26.97 29.48
N PRO A 524 -1.31 -28.10 29.80
CA PRO A 524 -1.81 -29.00 28.76
C PRO A 524 -2.94 -28.32 27.98
N PHE A 525 -2.79 -28.29 26.66
CA PHE A 525 -3.78 -27.77 25.72
C PHE A 525 -3.89 -28.69 24.51
N GLU A 526 -5.02 -28.60 23.82
CA GLU A 526 -5.28 -29.28 22.56
C GLU A 526 -5.55 -28.23 21.46
N GLN A 527 -4.88 -28.40 20.33
CA GLN A 527 -5.04 -27.56 19.14
C GLN A 527 -4.68 -28.38 17.89
N ASP A 528 -5.39 -28.17 16.80
CA ASP A 528 -5.01 -28.67 15.48
C ASP A 528 -4.99 -27.51 14.47
N ILE A 529 -3.80 -26.97 14.27
CA ILE A 529 -3.57 -25.83 13.37
C ILE A 529 -3.42 -26.29 11.91
N GLU A 530 -2.92 -27.50 11.70
CA GLU A 530 -2.55 -28.01 10.37
C GLU A 530 -3.77 -28.44 9.58
N HIS A 531 -4.72 -29.14 10.21
CA HIS A 531 -5.90 -29.68 9.52
C HIS A 531 -7.22 -29.16 10.11
N GLY A 532 -7.24 -28.77 11.39
CA GLY A 532 -8.48 -28.41 12.08
C GLY A 532 -9.44 -29.59 12.20
N ASN A 533 -8.93 -30.80 12.45
CA ASN A 533 -9.73 -32.02 12.48
C ASN A 533 -10.66 -32.06 13.69
N VAL A 534 -11.97 -31.98 13.41
CA VAL A 534 -13.04 -32.01 14.42
C VAL A 534 -13.98 -33.21 14.27
N SER A 535 -13.64 -34.18 13.44
CA SER A 535 -14.51 -35.34 13.11
C SER A 535 -14.90 -36.21 14.31
N HIS A 536 -14.07 -36.21 15.36
CA HIS A 536 -14.26 -36.98 16.58
C HIS A 536 -15.01 -36.22 17.68
N LEU A 537 -15.38 -34.95 17.43
CA LEU A 537 -16.03 -34.07 18.41
C LEU A 537 -17.53 -33.92 18.12
N GLY A 538 -18.33 -33.81 19.18
CA GLY A 538 -19.75 -33.50 19.08
C GLY A 538 -20.02 -32.07 18.62
N ASP A 539 -21.21 -31.86 18.07
CA ASP A 539 -21.70 -30.53 17.69
C ASP A 539 -21.96 -29.66 18.92
N CYS A 540 -21.95 -28.34 18.70
CA CYS A 540 -22.15 -27.35 19.75
C CYS A 540 -23.50 -26.67 19.58
N ASP A 541 -24.34 -26.75 20.61
CA ASP A 541 -25.60 -26.02 20.65
C ASP A 541 -25.35 -24.54 21.01
N GLY A 542 -25.57 -23.65 20.04
CA GLY A 542 -25.50 -22.20 20.24
C GLY A 542 -24.65 -21.47 19.19
N LEU A 543 -25.28 -20.45 18.59
CA LEU A 543 -24.76 -19.60 17.50
C LEU A 543 -23.37 -19.03 17.78
N LEU A 544 -22.39 -19.42 16.95
CA LEU A 544 -21.58 -18.41 16.28
C LEU A 544 -22.10 -18.36 14.84
N GLN A 545 -22.55 -17.18 14.45
CA GLN A 545 -22.98 -16.88 13.09
C GLN A 545 -21.94 -17.42 12.11
N GLU A 546 -22.35 -18.33 11.24
CA GLU A 546 -21.56 -18.78 10.10
C GLU A 546 -21.19 -17.55 9.28
N SER A 547 -20.02 -16.98 9.57
CA SER A 547 -19.23 -16.24 8.61
C SER A 547 -18.11 -17.14 8.09
N PHE A 548 -18.42 -18.42 7.85
CA PHE A 548 -17.83 -19.10 6.71
C PHE A 548 -18.48 -18.42 5.49
N ILE A 549 -17.83 -17.37 4.99
CA ILE A 549 -17.94 -17.07 3.58
C ILE A 549 -17.20 -18.24 2.92
N ASP A 550 -17.93 -19.32 2.67
CA ASP A 550 -17.66 -20.10 1.47
C ASP A 550 -17.66 -19.07 0.35
N GLU A 551 -16.55 -18.89 -0.36
CA GLU A 551 -16.61 -18.13 -1.60
C GLU A 551 -17.71 -18.78 -2.42
N PRO A 552 -18.84 -18.11 -2.69
CA PRO A 552 -19.77 -18.68 -3.64
C PRO A 552 -18.97 -18.71 -4.94
N ASP A 553 -18.65 -19.90 -5.44
CA ASP A 553 -18.18 -20.08 -6.80
C ASP A 553 -19.09 -19.21 -7.67
N GLY A 554 -18.50 -18.11 -8.14
CA GLY A 554 -19.19 -16.93 -8.63
C GLY A 554 -19.73 -17.13 -10.03
N LEU A 555 -20.47 -18.22 -10.25
CA LEU A 555 -21.28 -18.39 -11.42
C LEU A 555 -22.65 -17.81 -11.09
N VAL A 556 -22.82 -16.52 -11.40
CA VAL A 556 -24.17 -16.00 -11.70
C VAL A 556 -24.74 -16.95 -12.74
N SER A 557 -25.73 -17.76 -12.36
CA SER A 557 -26.27 -18.76 -13.29
C SER A 557 -26.68 -18.03 -14.56
N VAL A 558 -26.27 -18.54 -15.72
CA VAL A 558 -26.63 -17.99 -17.04
C VAL A 558 -28.14 -17.77 -17.13
N ASN A 559 -28.91 -18.64 -16.48
CA ASN A 559 -30.36 -18.54 -16.34
C ASN A 559 -30.82 -17.23 -15.66
N LEU A 560 -30.14 -16.75 -14.62
CA LEU A 560 -30.50 -15.49 -13.95
C LEU A 560 -30.21 -14.28 -14.84
N LEU A 561 -29.10 -14.31 -15.57
CA LEU A 561 -28.72 -13.25 -16.51
C LEU A 561 -29.69 -13.20 -17.70
N VAL A 562 -30.04 -14.37 -18.26
CA VAL A 562 -31.03 -14.50 -19.34
C VAL A 562 -32.40 -14.01 -18.87
N VAL A 563 -32.85 -14.42 -17.68
CA VAL A 563 -34.14 -13.96 -17.13
C VAL A 563 -34.13 -12.44 -16.93
N SER A 564 -33.03 -11.86 -16.43
CA SER A 564 -32.92 -10.41 -16.26
C SER A 564 -32.97 -9.67 -17.61
N ALA A 565 -32.26 -10.15 -18.62
CA ALA A 565 -32.23 -9.54 -19.95
C ALA A 565 -33.60 -9.62 -20.64
N VAL A 566 -34.24 -10.79 -20.60
CA VAL A 566 -35.59 -10.98 -21.16
C VAL A 566 -36.60 -10.09 -20.43
N SER A 567 -36.51 -9.97 -19.11
CA SER A 567 -37.41 -9.09 -18.34
C SER A 567 -37.25 -7.61 -18.70
N ALA A 568 -36.02 -7.15 -18.93
CA ALA A 568 -35.73 -5.77 -19.33
C ALA A 568 -36.23 -5.47 -20.77
N PHE A 569 -36.04 -6.40 -21.70
CA PHE A 569 -36.56 -6.26 -23.06
C PHE A 569 -38.09 -6.28 -23.10
N ALA A 570 -38.73 -7.18 -22.34
CA ALA A 570 -40.19 -7.26 -22.27
C ALA A 570 -40.80 -5.99 -21.67
N THR A 571 -40.23 -5.48 -20.56
CA THR A 571 -40.69 -4.22 -19.96
C THR A 571 -40.47 -3.02 -20.87
N GLY A 572 -39.32 -2.93 -21.56
CA GLY A 572 -39.05 -1.90 -22.56
C GLY A 572 -40.04 -1.93 -23.73
N ALA A 573 -40.39 -3.12 -24.22
CA ALA A 573 -41.36 -3.29 -25.30
C ALA A 573 -42.78 -2.89 -24.87
N VAL A 574 -43.20 -3.25 -23.66
CA VAL A 574 -44.51 -2.87 -23.12
C VAL A 574 -44.62 -1.36 -22.92
N LEU A 575 -43.60 -0.73 -22.34
CA LEU A 575 -43.60 0.72 -22.11
C LEU A 575 -43.60 1.51 -23.41
N SER A 576 -42.85 1.08 -24.42
CA SER A 576 -42.85 1.72 -25.73
C SER A 576 -44.18 1.53 -26.47
N GLY A 577 -44.80 0.35 -26.39
CA GLY A 577 -46.15 0.11 -26.92
C GLY A 577 -47.21 0.98 -26.26
N LEU A 578 -47.19 1.12 -24.94
CA LEU A 578 -48.10 2.00 -24.21
C LEU A 578 -47.91 3.47 -24.59
N ALA A 579 -46.67 3.92 -24.77
CA ALA A 579 -46.38 5.28 -25.22
C ALA A 579 -46.95 5.56 -26.62
N VAL A 580 -46.81 4.62 -27.57
CA VAL A 580 -47.37 4.74 -28.93
C VAL A 580 -48.90 4.74 -28.91
N CYS A 581 -49.52 3.85 -28.12
CA CYS A 581 -50.98 3.83 -27.95
C CYS A 581 -51.50 5.15 -27.36
N TRP A 582 -50.79 5.72 -26.38
CA TRP A 582 -51.16 6.99 -25.78
C TRP A 582 -51.09 8.15 -26.79
N ILE A 583 -50.02 8.21 -27.59
CA ILE A 583 -49.86 9.22 -28.65
C ILE A 583 -50.95 9.09 -29.73
N MET A 584 -51.26 7.86 -30.15
CA MET A 584 -52.30 7.59 -31.15
C MET A 584 -53.70 7.94 -30.65
N SER A 585 -54.00 7.62 -29.38
CA SER A 585 -55.27 8.00 -28.73
C SER A 585 -55.39 9.52 -28.60
N HIS A 586 -54.29 10.24 -28.35
CA HIS A 586 -54.29 11.69 -28.28
C HIS A 586 -54.53 12.35 -29.66
N ARG A 587 -54.02 11.74 -30.75
CA ARG A 587 -54.31 12.18 -32.14
C ARG A 587 -55.74 11.89 -32.59
N HIS A 588 -56.38 10.84 -32.09
CA HIS A 588 -57.79 10.57 -32.41
C HIS A 588 -58.74 11.53 -31.70
N ARG A 589 -58.39 11.96 -30.47
CA ARG A 589 -59.21 12.90 -29.69
C ARG A 589 -59.15 14.34 -30.22
N THR A 590 -58.07 14.74 -30.90
CA THR A 590 -57.96 16.07 -31.55
C THR A 590 -58.61 16.14 -32.95
N ARG A 591 -59.01 15.02 -33.55
CA ARG A 591 -59.72 14.97 -34.85
C ARG A 591 -61.24 14.87 -34.75
N GLY A 592 -61.80 14.63 -33.56
CA GLY A 592 -63.25 14.49 -33.33
C GLY A 592 -64.00 15.75 -32.87
N ALA A 593 -63.30 16.86 -32.61
CA ALA A 593 -63.89 18.11 -32.12
C ALA A 593 -63.48 19.28 -33.03
N GLY A 594 -64.10 19.40 -34.20
CA GLY A 594 -63.79 20.49 -35.13
C GLY A 594 -64.49 20.43 -36.48
N ALA A 595 -65.75 20.01 -36.54
CA ALA A 595 -66.57 20.08 -37.74
C ALA A 595 -67.95 20.68 -37.41
N ASN A 596 -68.03 22.01 -37.36
CA ASN A 596 -69.18 22.84 -37.78
C ASN A 596 -69.04 24.30 -37.28
N ARG A 597 -68.58 25.22 -38.15
CA ARG A 597 -69.19 26.56 -38.35
C ARG A 597 -68.52 27.35 -39.49
N SER A 598 -69.28 27.45 -40.57
CA SER A 598 -69.48 28.57 -41.51
C SER A 598 -68.35 29.56 -41.86
N ARG A 599 -68.07 29.60 -43.17
CA ARG A 599 -67.80 30.77 -44.05
C ARG A 599 -67.84 32.16 -43.40
N LYS A 600 -66.78 32.97 -43.58
CA LYS A 600 -66.77 34.29 -44.28
C LYS A 600 -65.36 34.91 -44.35
N GLY A 601 -64.93 35.32 -45.55
CA GLY A 601 -64.20 36.59 -45.80
C GLY A 601 -62.68 36.67 -45.65
N ASP A 602 -62.02 36.91 -46.78
CA ASP A 602 -60.90 37.84 -47.03
C ASP A 602 -59.44 37.53 -46.63
N LYS A 603 -58.68 37.31 -47.71
CA LYS A 603 -57.49 38.04 -48.19
C LYS A 603 -56.22 38.18 -47.33
N GLU A 604 -55.17 37.64 -47.95
CA GLU A 604 -53.80 38.14 -48.07
C GLU A 604 -52.76 37.95 -46.95
N GLN A 605 -51.67 37.31 -47.41
CA GLN A 605 -50.26 37.53 -47.12
C GLN A 605 -49.61 36.97 -45.83
N ASN A 606 -48.49 36.32 -46.14
CA ASN A 606 -47.23 36.18 -45.41
C ASN A 606 -46.87 34.87 -44.70
N MET A 607 -45.74 34.36 -45.22
CA MET A 607 -44.61 33.68 -44.58
C MET A 607 -44.69 32.18 -44.25
N LEU A 608 -44.06 31.44 -45.18
CA LEU A 608 -42.98 30.47 -44.97
C LEU A 608 -43.26 29.22 -44.12
N GLY A 609 -43.23 28.07 -44.78
CA GLY A 609 -43.11 26.77 -44.12
C GLY A 609 -43.17 25.59 -45.10
N GLN A 610 -42.01 25.26 -45.64
CA GLN A 610 -41.60 24.05 -46.39
C GLN A 610 -42.56 22.84 -46.45
N GLY A 611 -42.60 22.24 -47.64
CA GLY A 611 -42.95 20.82 -47.78
C GLY A 611 -42.40 20.23 -49.07
N ARG A 612 -41.40 19.36 -48.92
CA ARG A 612 -40.88 18.29 -49.81
C ARG A 612 -39.35 18.35 -49.87
N SER A 613 -38.61 17.26 -49.86
CA SER A 613 -38.89 15.83 -49.75
C SER A 613 -37.51 15.17 -49.72
N GLY A 614 -37.32 14.15 -48.89
CA GLY A 614 -36.50 12.98 -49.22
C GLY A 614 -34.96 13.11 -49.26
N SER A 615 -34.37 12.20 -48.48
CA SER A 615 -33.17 11.41 -48.82
C SER A 615 -31.78 11.96 -48.51
N VAL A 616 -30.85 11.01 -48.49
CA VAL A 616 -29.37 11.06 -48.42
C VAL A 616 -28.82 11.01 -46.98
N MET A 617 -28.41 9.84 -46.51
CA MET A 617 -27.13 9.15 -46.73
C MET A 617 -25.92 9.86 -46.12
N SER A 618 -25.19 9.07 -45.33
CA SER A 618 -23.83 9.29 -44.86
C SER A 618 -22.89 9.68 -46.00
N VAL A 619 -22.08 10.72 -45.77
CA VAL A 619 -20.90 11.04 -46.57
C VAL A 619 -19.66 10.82 -45.73
N THR A 620 -19.02 9.69 -45.95
CA THR A 620 -17.57 9.55 -45.82
C THR A 620 -16.94 10.19 -47.07
N ARG A 621 -15.92 11.01 -46.84
CA ARG A 621 -15.23 11.80 -47.87
C ARG A 621 -14.17 10.96 -48.57
N THR A 622 -13.99 11.30 -49.84
CA THR A 622 -13.21 10.69 -50.91
C THR A 622 -11.72 11.08 -50.92
N SER A 623 -10.88 10.13 -51.37
CA SER A 623 -9.85 10.27 -52.44
C SER A 623 -8.99 8.99 -52.40
N GLY A 624 -8.54 8.35 -53.46
CA GLY A 624 -8.58 8.57 -54.90
C GLY A 624 -7.46 7.70 -55.49
N SER A 625 -7.76 6.95 -56.56
CA SER A 625 -6.88 6.66 -57.72
C SER A 625 -6.99 5.23 -58.25
N GLU A 626 -7.58 5.16 -59.45
CA GLU A 626 -7.18 4.43 -60.65
C GLU A 626 -6.95 2.90 -60.68
N ARG A 627 -7.81 2.30 -61.53
CA ARG A 627 -7.74 1.04 -62.32
C ARG A 627 -6.44 0.91 -63.18
N PRO A 628 -6.24 -0.14 -64.04
CA PRO A 628 -6.94 -1.44 -64.19
C PRO A 628 -6.05 -2.71 -64.41
N ARG A 629 -6.68 -3.88 -64.17
CA ARG A 629 -6.71 -5.16 -64.95
C ARG A 629 -5.51 -5.62 -65.80
N SER A 630 -5.08 -6.87 -65.60
CA SER A 630 -5.32 -8.05 -66.50
C SER A 630 -4.51 -9.27 -65.98
N HIS A 631 -5.16 -10.36 -65.58
CA HIS A 631 -5.46 -11.60 -66.33
C HIS A 631 -4.24 -12.46 -66.77
N SER A 632 -4.03 -13.59 -66.09
CA SER A 632 -3.99 -14.98 -66.63
C SER A 632 -3.61 -15.94 -65.48
N GLN A 633 -4.42 -16.96 -65.14
CA GLN A 633 -4.47 -18.32 -65.72
C GLN A 633 -3.13 -19.05 -65.52
N ALA A 634 -3.02 -20.29 -65.07
CA ALA A 634 -3.83 -21.30 -64.39
C ALA A 634 -2.79 -22.37 -63.93
N ASP A 635 -3.12 -23.17 -62.92
CA ASP A 635 -2.85 -24.62 -62.88
C ASP A 635 -2.98 -25.11 -61.43
N ASN A 636 -4.14 -25.69 -61.17
CA ASN A 636 -4.37 -26.82 -60.27
C ASN A 636 -4.27 -28.09 -61.16
N PRO A 637 -4.21 -29.36 -60.68
CA PRO A 637 -4.86 -29.82 -59.45
C PRO A 637 -4.17 -31.03 -58.75
N SER A 638 -4.94 -31.66 -57.88
CA SER A 638 -4.85 -33.01 -57.31
C SER A 638 -4.29 -33.00 -55.89
N GLY A 639 -5.00 -33.45 -54.87
CA GLY A 639 -6.27 -34.15 -54.70
C GLY A 639 -6.23 -34.67 -53.25
N GLY A 640 -7.28 -34.90 -52.50
CA GLY A 640 -8.71 -34.91 -52.72
C GLY A 640 -9.30 -35.61 -51.50
N ASN A 641 -10.48 -35.14 -51.08
CA ASN A 641 -11.55 -35.87 -50.37
C ASN A 641 -11.28 -36.39 -48.94
N SER A 642 -12.23 -36.35 -48.01
CA SER A 642 -13.65 -35.96 -48.06
C SER A 642 -14.19 -35.96 -46.61
N GLU A 643 -14.95 -34.89 -46.30
CA GLU A 643 -16.26 -34.84 -45.60
C GLU A 643 -16.42 -35.44 -44.18
N ARG A 644 -17.23 -34.90 -43.26
CA ARG A 644 -18.32 -33.91 -43.34
C ARG A 644 -18.75 -33.46 -41.93
N GLN A 645 -19.21 -32.20 -41.85
CA GLN A 645 -20.36 -31.67 -41.07
C GLN A 645 -20.34 -31.74 -39.53
N SER A 646 -20.81 -30.75 -38.76
CA SER A 646 -21.54 -29.51 -39.06
C SER A 646 -21.69 -28.66 -37.79
N GLU A 647 -21.57 -27.34 -37.98
CA GLU A 647 -22.39 -26.24 -37.42
C GLU A 647 -22.55 -26.03 -35.91
N GLY A 648 -22.35 -24.76 -35.50
CA GLY A 648 -22.81 -24.27 -34.21
C GLY A 648 -22.25 -22.92 -33.75
N THR A 649 -22.19 -21.92 -34.62
CA THR A 649 -21.97 -20.51 -34.26
C THR A 649 -23.14 -20.00 -33.40
N VAL A 650 -22.88 -19.14 -32.40
CA VAL A 650 -23.54 -17.83 -32.17
C VAL A 650 -23.16 -17.28 -30.78
N VAL A 651 -22.45 -16.14 -30.85
CA VAL A 651 -22.41 -14.93 -30.00
C VAL A 651 -22.22 -15.07 -28.50
#